data_AF-A0A948F3T4-F1
#
_entry.id   AF-A0A948F3T4-F1
#
_cell.length_a   1.000
_cell.length_b   1.000
_cell.length_c   1.000
_cell.angle_alpha   90.00
_cell.angle_beta   90.00
_cell.angle_gamma   90.00
#
_symmetry.space_group_name_H-M   'P 1'
#
loop_
_entity.id
_entity.type
_entity.pdbx_description
1 polymer ?
#
loop_
_entity_poly.entity_id
_entity_poly.type
_entity_poly.pdbx_seq_one_letter_code
_entity_poly.pdbx_strand_id
1 'polypeptide(L)'
;MGYLGVDVGSLFVGMVLIDESGEIVRKEYLRHQGEPLKCLRGLLEGFPLEDIRGVARTGSGGQSLPLPGVYLDPIVAGLEGARKLAPDARNILSIGGGSFSLTQLDEGGRYRRSNINSACASGTGAFLDQQALRLQIPPAELAQCAMCYEGRPPGVATRCAVFAKSDMIHLQQEGFSVEAIAAGLCVGLGASTVDGLLDGRALTGKSILIGGMARNSVVVRAIREKLGVETVVPDFPELAGAYGAALVALQQGAGASLPPGWVDRLGPASGSTRASGPTDELRAPLELKLSSYPAFTWHDHWVNEDDSEVAIVAPQRGAVRVALGIDIGSTSTKATALDEQNQVVGWVYRKTAGNPIRAVQLVFKAFREMEKRGGFTLDIRGVGTTGSGRKMIKEVIGADLAMNEITAHARAAVFIDPEADTIIELGGQDAKFTQLQNGMVYNSVMNYVCAAGTGSFIEEQALKLGLPLAEYAGRAMGKPCPRTSDRCTVYMERDLDLLMARGWSKDQIAAAVLHSVRDNYLNKVVGGLYIGDHIYFQGATARNKALVAAFEVELQKPIAVSPYCHLTGSLGMSLLARERVPEAERSARFKGLAFADEKVTVDHEICDLCHNLCNLSIIRAGQEVVAWGLKCGRDYGEKRMRVRDLTAYESWKRRAAAWANGAKPSTERGRAARPRIGLLRSLGTYGYYPFWRTFLRELGGEVVYSPVSSEKILHRGGEISTAEYCAPVVMSHGHARALLEDSGVDYLFVPHMLREPVPKGFTDAHFCCYVQAHPGVLKSIEGLNLGRRLLAPIVDLGRPEDEQVAALWRAVGEPLRAEAAAVRSALRAARSAQDAFRQESLALGREALAKIEGENALGIVCFGRPYNTTDPGLTLDLPRKVAEMGYRVLFQDMLPFDLQDILPAYGNMYWHYGQKILAAAEYVARSPRLFGVYFTNFMCGPDSYILTYFKEIMGRTGKPYLCLQFDGHGADAGYLTRIEAALESFHSWSRIPRPAGK
;
A
#
# COMPACT_ATOMS: atom_id res chain seq x y z
N MET A 1 -16.26 8.14 -51.04
CA MET A 1 -17.29 7.81 -50.02
C MET A 1 -16.82 6.72 -49.06
N GLY A 2 -16.89 6.94 -47.75
CA GLY A 2 -16.39 6.04 -46.72
C GLY A 2 -17.26 5.94 -45.47
N TYR A 3 -16.85 5.10 -44.53
CA TYR A 3 -17.54 4.83 -43.27
C TYR A 3 -16.62 5.17 -42.09
N LEU A 4 -17.12 5.97 -41.15
CA LEU A 4 -16.35 6.47 -40.02
C LEU A 4 -16.68 5.69 -38.76
N GLY A 5 -15.66 5.13 -38.12
CA GLY A 5 -15.73 4.59 -36.78
C GLY A 5 -15.06 5.54 -35.78
N VAL A 6 -15.75 5.80 -34.67
CA VAL A 6 -15.24 6.66 -33.59
C VAL A 6 -15.24 5.87 -32.28
N ASP A 7 -14.07 5.70 -31.67
CA ASP A 7 -13.91 5.10 -30.34
C ASP A 7 -13.54 6.19 -29.34
N VAL A 8 -14.43 6.46 -28.39
CA VAL A 8 -14.18 7.42 -27.32
C VAL A 8 -13.95 6.64 -26.03
N GLY A 9 -12.68 6.41 -25.74
CA GLY A 9 -12.22 5.77 -24.52
C GLY A 9 -12.24 6.70 -23.31
N SER A 10 -11.59 6.27 -22.23
CA SER A 10 -11.50 7.04 -20.99
C SER A 10 -10.49 8.20 -21.04
N LEU A 11 -9.49 8.11 -21.92
CA LEU A 11 -8.38 9.07 -22.03
C LEU A 11 -8.16 9.59 -23.47
N PHE A 12 -8.59 8.83 -24.48
CA PHE A 12 -8.28 9.08 -25.89
C PHE A 12 -9.52 8.97 -26.76
N VAL A 13 -9.49 9.68 -27.88
CA VAL A 13 -10.43 9.55 -29.00
C VAL A 13 -9.68 8.95 -30.18
N GLY A 14 -10.16 7.82 -30.68
CA GLY A 14 -9.69 7.17 -31.89
C GLY A 14 -10.72 7.31 -33.01
N MET A 15 -10.25 7.59 -34.23
CA MET A 15 -11.08 7.71 -35.43
C MET A 15 -10.47 6.91 -36.56
N VAL A 16 -11.30 6.14 -37.26
CA VAL A 16 -10.90 5.35 -38.44
C VAL A 16 -11.94 5.55 -39.53
N LEU A 17 -11.48 6.00 -40.71
CA LEU A 17 -12.28 6.09 -41.92
C LEU A 17 -11.88 4.94 -42.86
N ILE A 18 -12.86 4.16 -43.29
CA ILE A 18 -12.68 3.05 -44.24
C ILE A 18 -13.44 3.31 -45.55
N ASP A 19 -12.99 2.70 -46.64
CA ASP A 19 -13.71 2.69 -47.92
C ASP A 19 -14.73 1.53 -48.02
N GLU A 20 -15.35 1.35 -49.19
CA GLU A 20 -16.31 0.26 -49.45
C GLU A 20 -15.68 -1.15 -49.40
N SER A 21 -14.38 -1.26 -49.61
CA SER A 21 -13.65 -2.53 -49.53
C SER A 21 -13.25 -2.89 -48.09
N GLY A 22 -13.43 -1.94 -47.16
CA GLY A 22 -13.06 -2.08 -45.75
C GLY A 22 -11.59 -1.75 -45.46
N GLU A 23 -10.90 -1.12 -46.41
CA GLU A 23 -9.52 -0.66 -46.26
C GLU A 23 -9.47 0.71 -45.58
N ILE A 24 -8.45 0.94 -44.75
CA ILE A 24 -8.31 2.18 -43.98
C ILE A 24 -7.79 3.30 -44.88
N VAL A 25 -8.59 4.35 -45.03
CA VAL A 25 -8.25 5.56 -45.78
C VAL A 25 -7.54 6.57 -44.87
N ARG A 26 -8.04 6.74 -43.64
CA ARG A 26 -7.48 7.68 -42.67
C ARG A 26 -7.71 7.18 -41.25
N LYS A 27 -6.74 7.46 -40.37
CA LYS A 27 -6.84 7.15 -38.94
C LYS A 27 -6.19 8.23 -38.09
N GLU A 28 -6.77 8.52 -36.95
CA GLU A 28 -6.27 9.50 -35.98
C GLU A 28 -6.50 8.97 -34.55
N TYR A 29 -5.59 9.30 -33.63
CA TYR A 29 -5.68 8.90 -32.22
C TYR A 29 -5.09 9.99 -31.31
N LEU A 30 -5.93 10.64 -30.50
CA LEU A 30 -5.51 11.81 -29.71
C LEU A 30 -6.07 11.78 -28.28
N ARG A 31 -5.26 12.26 -27.32
CA ARG A 31 -5.64 12.37 -25.91
C ARG A 31 -6.58 13.55 -25.70
N HIS A 32 -7.73 13.34 -25.05
CA HIS A 32 -8.74 14.39 -24.93
C HIS A 32 -8.64 15.26 -23.67
N GLN A 33 -7.79 14.92 -22.69
CA GLN A 33 -7.55 15.72 -21.47
C GLN A 33 -8.83 16.15 -20.71
N GLY A 34 -9.83 15.25 -20.62
CA GLY A 34 -11.12 15.55 -20.00
C GLY A 34 -12.11 16.35 -20.86
N GLU A 35 -11.71 16.77 -22.07
CA GLU A 35 -12.57 17.49 -23.03
C GLU A 35 -12.81 16.66 -24.32
N PRO A 36 -13.49 15.49 -24.26
CA PRO A 36 -13.67 14.60 -25.41
C PRO A 36 -14.36 15.27 -26.61
N LEU A 37 -15.31 16.17 -26.37
CA LEU A 37 -15.98 16.94 -27.44
C LEU A 37 -15.03 17.86 -28.20
N LYS A 38 -14.17 18.58 -27.46
CA LYS A 38 -13.19 19.50 -28.05
C LYS A 38 -12.14 18.73 -28.84
N CYS A 39 -11.67 17.61 -28.30
CA CYS A 39 -10.74 16.71 -28.98
C CYS A 39 -11.35 16.17 -30.27
N LEU A 40 -12.59 15.65 -30.22
CA LEU A 40 -13.30 15.15 -31.39
C LEU A 40 -13.46 16.21 -32.48
N ARG A 41 -13.79 17.46 -32.11
CA ARG A 41 -13.87 18.58 -33.05
C ARG A 41 -12.54 18.82 -33.78
N GLY A 42 -11.44 18.89 -33.04
CA GLY A 42 -10.11 19.07 -33.63
C GLY A 42 -9.70 17.92 -34.54
N LEU A 43 -10.07 16.68 -34.20
CA LEU A 43 -9.81 15.52 -35.06
C LEU A 43 -10.63 15.55 -36.36
N LEU A 44 -11.90 15.97 -36.29
CA LEU A 44 -12.81 16.02 -37.44
C LEU A 44 -12.38 17.01 -38.52
N GLU A 45 -11.63 18.07 -38.18
CA GLU A 45 -11.07 19.02 -39.16
C GLU A 45 -10.18 18.34 -40.21
N GLY A 46 -9.59 17.18 -39.87
CA GLY A 46 -8.81 16.37 -40.81
C GLY A 46 -9.63 15.45 -41.72
N PHE A 47 -10.91 15.18 -41.46
CA PHE A 47 -11.64 14.16 -42.22
C PHE A 47 -12.49 14.76 -43.36
N PRO A 48 -12.59 14.08 -44.52
CA PRO A 48 -13.46 14.51 -45.61
C PRO A 48 -14.93 14.24 -45.24
N LEU A 49 -15.54 15.16 -44.47
CA LEU A 49 -16.86 14.96 -43.88
C LEU A 49 -17.97 14.74 -44.93
N GLU A 50 -17.82 15.34 -46.11
CA GLU A 50 -18.76 15.24 -47.24
C GLU A 50 -18.80 13.84 -47.86
N ASP A 51 -17.74 13.05 -47.69
CA ASP A 51 -17.61 11.70 -48.21
C ASP A 51 -18.11 10.61 -47.25
N ILE A 52 -18.56 10.95 -46.04
CA ILE A 52 -18.91 9.97 -45.01
C ILE A 52 -20.38 9.55 -45.14
N ARG A 53 -20.61 8.29 -45.53
CA ARG A 53 -21.96 7.71 -45.70
C ARG A 53 -22.55 7.11 -44.43
N GLY A 54 -21.70 6.68 -43.50
CA GLY A 54 -22.14 6.04 -42.28
C GLY A 54 -21.17 6.31 -41.14
N VAL A 55 -21.72 6.46 -39.95
CA VAL A 55 -20.96 6.69 -38.72
C VAL A 55 -21.39 5.67 -37.68
N ALA A 56 -20.41 5.03 -37.03
CA ALA A 56 -20.65 4.25 -35.83
C ALA A 56 -19.67 4.68 -34.73
N ARG A 57 -20.14 4.57 -33.49
CA ARG A 57 -19.43 5.00 -32.31
C ARG A 57 -19.36 3.90 -31.27
N THR A 58 -18.26 3.85 -30.53
CA THR A 58 -18.04 2.89 -29.45
C THR A 58 -17.22 3.54 -28.32
N GLY A 59 -16.90 2.77 -27.29
CA GLY A 59 -16.12 3.23 -26.14
C GLY A 59 -16.97 3.87 -25.04
N SER A 60 -16.39 4.00 -23.85
CA SER A 60 -17.06 4.46 -22.62
C SER A 60 -17.65 5.88 -22.71
N GLY A 61 -17.05 6.75 -23.51
CA GLY A 61 -17.54 8.10 -23.78
C GLY A 61 -18.38 8.20 -25.06
N GLY A 62 -18.49 7.12 -25.83
CA GLY A 62 -19.18 7.13 -27.13
C GLY A 62 -20.67 7.44 -27.00
N GLN A 63 -21.32 7.01 -25.91
CA GLN A 63 -22.75 7.18 -25.69
C GLN A 63 -23.15 8.63 -25.36
N SER A 64 -22.32 9.37 -24.64
CA SER A 64 -22.62 10.73 -24.14
C SER A 64 -22.36 11.83 -25.18
N LEU A 65 -21.70 11.52 -26.28
CA LEU A 65 -21.44 12.47 -27.35
C LEU A 65 -22.67 12.63 -28.25
N PRO A 66 -23.00 13.85 -28.70
CA PRO A 66 -24.11 14.11 -29.60
C PRO A 66 -23.75 13.77 -31.08
N LEU A 67 -22.90 12.76 -31.31
CA LEU A 67 -22.50 12.29 -32.64
C LEU A 67 -23.63 11.44 -33.26
N PRO A 68 -24.05 11.73 -34.51
CA PRO A 68 -25.00 10.88 -35.22
C PRO A 68 -24.39 9.51 -35.51
N GLY A 69 -25.24 8.49 -35.64
CA GLY A 69 -24.82 7.12 -35.92
C GLY A 69 -25.08 6.15 -34.78
N VAL A 70 -24.81 4.86 -35.06
CA VAL A 70 -25.11 3.75 -34.16
C VAL A 70 -24.06 3.67 -33.07
N TYR A 71 -24.50 3.54 -31.81
CA TYR A 71 -23.60 3.20 -30.71
C TYR A 71 -23.47 1.68 -30.59
N LEU A 72 -22.23 1.21 -30.54
CA LEU A 72 -21.87 -0.20 -30.45
C LEU A 72 -21.19 -0.48 -29.12
N ASP A 73 -21.53 -1.62 -28.53
CA ASP A 73 -20.82 -2.14 -27.36
C ASP A 73 -19.32 -2.34 -27.68
N PRO A 74 -18.40 -1.91 -26.80
CA PRO A 74 -16.96 -2.03 -27.02
C PRO A 74 -16.47 -3.46 -27.32
N ILE A 75 -17.13 -4.50 -26.77
CA ILE A 75 -16.79 -5.90 -27.07
C ILE A 75 -17.17 -6.24 -28.49
N VAL A 76 -18.33 -5.78 -28.96
CA VAL A 76 -18.79 -6.01 -30.34
C VAL A 76 -17.87 -5.33 -31.34
N ALA A 77 -17.56 -4.05 -31.12
CA ALA A 77 -16.64 -3.31 -31.99
C ALA A 77 -15.24 -3.95 -31.98
N GLY A 78 -14.71 -4.30 -30.81
CA GLY A 78 -13.42 -4.98 -30.69
C GLY A 78 -13.39 -6.35 -31.38
N LEU A 79 -14.48 -7.12 -31.32
CA LEU A 79 -14.61 -8.42 -31.97
C LEU A 79 -14.56 -8.29 -33.50
N GLU A 80 -15.32 -7.37 -34.07
CA GLU A 80 -15.34 -7.15 -35.53
C GLU A 80 -14.00 -6.66 -36.05
N GLY A 81 -13.35 -5.74 -35.33
CA GLY A 81 -11.98 -5.32 -35.64
C GLY A 81 -10.98 -6.49 -35.57
N ALA A 82 -11.03 -7.27 -34.49
CA ALA A 82 -10.13 -8.40 -34.27
C ALA A 82 -10.28 -9.50 -35.34
N ARG A 83 -11.50 -9.81 -35.77
CA ARG A 83 -11.77 -10.80 -36.83
C ARG A 83 -11.11 -10.46 -38.15
N LYS A 84 -11.05 -9.17 -38.49
CA LYS A 84 -10.41 -8.70 -39.72
C LYS A 84 -8.89 -8.64 -39.59
N LEU A 85 -8.38 -8.27 -38.40
CA LEU A 85 -6.94 -8.11 -38.14
C LEU A 85 -6.20 -9.43 -37.85
N ALA A 86 -6.85 -10.40 -37.23
CA ALA A 86 -6.32 -11.75 -36.98
C ALA A 86 -7.46 -12.80 -37.04
N PRO A 87 -7.82 -13.28 -38.25
CA PRO A 87 -8.96 -14.19 -38.45
C PRO A 87 -8.86 -15.52 -37.71
N ASP A 88 -7.64 -15.96 -37.38
CA ASP A 88 -7.33 -17.22 -36.69
C ASP A 88 -7.18 -17.07 -35.17
N ALA A 89 -7.34 -15.86 -34.63
CA ALA A 89 -7.28 -15.61 -33.20
C ALA A 89 -8.51 -16.18 -32.48
N ARG A 90 -8.28 -17.02 -31.46
CA ARG A 90 -9.32 -17.57 -30.57
C ARG A 90 -9.54 -16.73 -29.32
N ASN A 91 -8.56 -15.90 -28.96
CA ASN A 91 -8.60 -15.08 -27.75
C ASN A 91 -8.30 -13.62 -28.11
N ILE A 92 -9.17 -12.70 -27.73
CA ILE A 92 -9.02 -11.26 -27.96
C ILE A 92 -8.82 -10.61 -26.60
N LEU A 93 -7.60 -10.11 -26.37
CA LEU A 93 -7.26 -9.36 -25.18
C LEU A 93 -7.32 -7.87 -25.53
N SER A 94 -8.30 -7.16 -25.00
CA SER A 94 -8.41 -5.71 -25.15
C SER A 94 -7.88 -5.03 -23.91
N ILE A 95 -6.81 -4.26 -24.02
CA ILE A 95 -6.16 -3.57 -22.88
C ILE A 95 -6.15 -2.06 -23.15
N GLY A 96 -7.10 -1.36 -22.53
CA GLY A 96 -7.30 0.08 -22.69
C GLY A 96 -6.77 0.90 -21.53
N GLY A 97 -7.03 2.21 -21.59
CA GLY A 97 -6.66 3.16 -20.55
C GLY A 97 -7.47 3.01 -19.25
N GLY A 98 -8.74 2.60 -19.32
CA GLY A 98 -9.63 2.50 -18.15
C GLY A 98 -10.11 1.08 -17.81
N SER A 99 -9.94 0.13 -18.72
CA SER A 99 -10.41 -1.25 -18.56
C SER A 99 -9.62 -2.20 -19.44
N PHE A 100 -9.63 -3.47 -19.10
CA PHE A 100 -9.18 -4.55 -19.96
C PHE A 100 -10.15 -5.74 -19.91
N SER A 101 -10.20 -6.50 -20.99
CA SER A 101 -11.09 -7.64 -21.15
C SER A 101 -10.44 -8.75 -21.97
N LEU A 102 -10.91 -9.97 -21.74
CA LEU A 102 -10.63 -11.15 -22.53
C LEU A 102 -11.93 -11.64 -23.16
N THR A 103 -11.98 -11.69 -24.48
CA THR A 103 -13.08 -12.34 -25.22
C THR A 103 -12.56 -13.62 -25.85
N GLN A 104 -13.26 -14.73 -25.63
CA GLN A 104 -12.88 -16.03 -26.18
C GLN A 104 -13.90 -16.50 -27.22
N LEU A 105 -13.37 -17.07 -28.30
CA LEU A 105 -14.13 -17.62 -29.42
C LEU A 105 -14.09 -19.15 -29.42
N ASP A 106 -15.13 -19.78 -29.97
CA ASP A 106 -15.15 -21.21 -30.27
C ASP A 106 -14.33 -21.52 -31.55
N GLU A 107 -14.24 -22.79 -31.92
CA GLU A 107 -13.49 -23.21 -33.11
C GLU A 107 -14.08 -22.70 -34.43
N GLY A 108 -15.35 -22.28 -34.43
CA GLY A 108 -16.03 -21.64 -35.55
C GLY A 108 -15.95 -20.11 -35.52
N GLY A 109 -15.14 -19.52 -34.63
CA GLY A 109 -15.00 -18.06 -34.51
C GLY A 109 -16.21 -17.36 -33.89
N ARG A 110 -17.12 -18.09 -33.25
CA ARG A 110 -18.29 -17.54 -32.56
C ARG A 110 -17.95 -17.18 -31.13
N TYR A 111 -18.60 -16.13 -30.63
CA TYR A 111 -18.45 -15.68 -29.24
C TYR A 111 -18.79 -16.80 -28.26
N ARG A 112 -17.88 -17.10 -27.32
CA ARG A 112 -18.08 -18.10 -26.27
C ARG A 112 -18.31 -17.46 -24.91
N ARG A 113 -17.40 -16.57 -24.49
CA ARG A 113 -17.48 -15.84 -23.22
C ARG A 113 -16.56 -14.63 -23.22
N SER A 114 -16.83 -13.69 -22.33
CA SER A 114 -15.95 -12.57 -22.03
C SER A 114 -15.75 -12.41 -20.53
N ASN A 115 -14.53 -12.08 -20.13
CA ASN A 115 -14.18 -11.63 -18.79
C ASN A 115 -13.76 -10.16 -18.88
N ILE A 116 -14.35 -9.30 -18.07
CA ILE A 116 -13.96 -7.90 -17.93
C ILE A 116 -13.50 -7.73 -16.49
N ASN A 117 -12.37 -7.05 -16.30
CA ASN A 117 -11.92 -6.76 -14.95
C ASN A 117 -12.91 -5.82 -14.23
N SER A 118 -13.27 -6.17 -12.99
CA SER A 118 -14.08 -5.36 -12.08
C SER A 118 -13.25 -4.40 -11.20
N ALA A 119 -11.91 -4.49 -11.23
CA ALA A 119 -11.02 -3.75 -10.34
C ALA A 119 -10.70 -2.32 -10.81
N CYS A 120 -10.42 -1.47 -9.82
CA CYS A 120 -10.19 -0.04 -9.93
C CYS A 120 -8.86 0.28 -10.64
N ALA A 121 -8.87 0.55 -11.96
CA ALA A 121 -7.73 1.04 -12.77
C ALA A 121 -6.42 0.20 -12.76
N SER A 122 -6.24 -0.75 -11.86
CA SER A 122 -5.11 -1.67 -11.84
C SER A 122 -5.15 -2.59 -13.04
N GLY A 123 -4.02 -2.77 -13.72
CA GLY A 123 -3.91 -3.51 -14.99
C GLY A 123 -4.24 -2.69 -16.24
N THR A 124 -4.51 -1.38 -16.10
CA THR A 124 -4.90 -0.50 -17.22
C THR A 124 -3.79 0.48 -17.62
N GLY A 125 -3.94 1.13 -18.77
CA GLY A 125 -2.99 2.17 -19.20
C GLY A 125 -2.98 3.44 -18.33
N ALA A 126 -4.10 3.83 -17.73
CA ALA A 126 -4.14 4.98 -16.82
C ALA A 126 -3.23 4.77 -15.61
N PHE A 127 -3.11 3.52 -15.12
CA PHE A 127 -2.18 3.20 -14.05
C PHE A 127 -0.73 3.50 -14.46
N LEU A 128 -0.28 3.11 -15.66
CA LEU A 128 1.08 3.40 -16.10
C LEU A 128 1.31 4.88 -16.35
N ASP A 129 0.35 5.58 -16.96
CA ASP A 129 0.44 7.02 -17.14
C ASP A 129 0.69 7.73 -15.80
N GLN A 130 -0.05 7.34 -14.77
CA GLN A 130 0.14 7.88 -13.42
C GLN A 130 1.53 7.55 -12.86
N GLN A 131 2.03 6.32 -13.02
CA GLN A 131 3.36 5.97 -12.51
C GLN A 131 4.50 6.61 -13.32
N ALA A 132 4.36 6.75 -14.64
CA ALA A 132 5.34 7.39 -15.50
C ALA A 132 5.53 8.87 -15.11
N LEU A 133 4.42 9.60 -14.94
CA LEU A 133 4.46 10.99 -14.50
C LEU A 133 5.16 11.14 -13.13
N ARG A 134 5.00 10.15 -12.24
CA ARG A 134 5.68 10.13 -10.92
C ARG A 134 7.18 9.87 -11.02
N LEU A 135 7.61 9.09 -12.02
CA LEU A 135 9.03 8.94 -12.38
C LEU A 135 9.56 10.12 -13.20
N GLN A 136 8.74 11.15 -13.46
CA GLN A 136 9.05 12.28 -14.34
C GLN A 136 9.35 11.84 -15.78
N ILE A 137 8.73 10.74 -16.22
CA ILE A 137 8.83 10.22 -17.58
C ILE A 137 7.52 10.54 -18.30
N PRO A 138 7.55 11.13 -19.50
CA PRO A 138 6.36 11.20 -20.35
C PRO A 138 5.78 9.79 -20.56
N PRO A 139 4.45 9.55 -20.39
CA PRO A 139 3.89 8.21 -20.50
C PRO A 139 4.24 7.45 -21.80
N ALA A 140 4.40 8.17 -22.91
CA ALA A 140 4.81 7.60 -24.19
C ALA A 140 6.24 7.03 -24.20
N GLU A 141 7.12 7.52 -23.32
CA GLU A 141 8.54 7.14 -23.22
C GLU A 141 8.80 6.05 -22.18
N LEU A 142 7.80 5.69 -21.36
CA LEU A 142 7.95 4.71 -20.28
C LEU A 142 8.50 3.36 -20.78
N ALA A 143 8.00 2.89 -21.93
CA ALA A 143 8.48 1.64 -22.53
C ALA A 143 9.94 1.72 -22.96
N GLN A 144 10.38 2.87 -23.51
CA GLN A 144 11.76 3.09 -23.95
C GLN A 144 12.71 3.12 -22.74
N CYS A 145 12.33 3.85 -21.69
CA CYS A 145 13.08 3.87 -20.43
C CYS A 145 13.21 2.46 -19.82
N ALA A 146 12.12 1.68 -19.78
CA ALA A 146 12.13 0.31 -19.29
C ALA A 146 13.02 -0.63 -20.12
N MET A 147 13.16 -0.41 -21.43
CA MET A 147 14.03 -1.22 -22.30
C MET A 147 15.53 -0.96 -22.08
N CYS A 148 15.91 0.18 -21.53
CA CYS A 148 17.31 0.49 -21.23
C CYS A 148 17.89 -0.31 -20.04
N TYR A 149 17.06 -1.07 -19.33
CA TYR A 149 17.50 -1.87 -18.19
C TYR A 149 17.70 -3.35 -18.56
N GLU A 150 18.94 -3.82 -18.46
CA GLU A 150 19.34 -5.20 -18.81
C GLU A 150 19.33 -6.18 -17.62
N GLY A 151 19.17 -5.68 -16.40
CA GLY A 151 19.17 -6.50 -15.18
C GLY A 151 17.83 -7.18 -14.87
N ARG A 152 17.77 -7.90 -13.74
CA ARG A 152 16.49 -8.40 -13.21
C ARG A 152 15.71 -7.22 -12.61
N PRO A 153 14.50 -6.90 -13.09
CA PRO A 153 13.75 -5.76 -12.58
C PRO A 153 13.27 -6.04 -11.14
N PRO A 154 13.22 -5.00 -10.27
CA PRO A 154 12.58 -5.13 -8.96
C PRO A 154 11.10 -5.45 -9.11
N GLY A 155 10.54 -6.16 -8.13
CA GLY A 155 9.10 -6.32 -8.03
C GLY A 155 8.45 -4.98 -7.63
N VAL A 156 7.42 -4.56 -8.36
CA VAL A 156 6.60 -3.39 -8.03
C VAL A 156 5.15 -3.84 -7.93
N ALA A 157 4.45 -3.50 -6.84
CA ALA A 157 3.03 -3.77 -6.72
C ALA A 157 2.24 -3.05 -7.82
N THR A 158 1.62 -3.78 -8.74
CA THR A 158 0.83 -3.20 -9.86
C THR A 158 -0.68 -3.35 -9.69
N ARG A 159 -1.11 -3.96 -8.57
CA ARG A 159 -2.51 -4.15 -8.18
C ARG A 159 -3.23 -2.88 -7.74
N CYS A 160 -2.48 -1.82 -7.40
CA CYS A 160 -3.03 -0.58 -6.91
C CYS A 160 -2.04 0.55 -7.17
N ALA A 161 -2.52 1.65 -7.76
CA ALA A 161 -1.68 2.83 -8.03
C ALA A 161 -1.01 3.40 -6.77
N VAL A 162 -1.63 3.18 -5.62
CA VAL A 162 -1.13 3.67 -4.35
C VAL A 162 0.02 2.82 -3.80
N PHE A 163 -0.14 1.49 -3.79
CA PHE A 163 0.94 0.58 -3.39
C PHE A 163 2.13 0.69 -4.34
N ALA A 164 1.86 0.76 -5.65
CA ALA A 164 2.89 0.98 -6.68
C ALA A 164 3.77 2.18 -6.34
N LYS A 165 3.15 3.30 -5.96
CA LYS A 165 3.86 4.52 -5.59
C LYS A 165 4.78 4.30 -4.40
N SER A 166 4.27 3.73 -3.30
CA SER A 166 5.08 3.44 -2.11
C SER A 166 6.27 2.53 -2.44
N ASP A 167 6.03 1.47 -3.22
CA ASP A 167 7.07 0.55 -3.67
C ASP A 167 8.13 1.26 -4.52
N MET A 168 7.72 2.02 -5.55
CA MET A 168 8.64 2.74 -6.42
C MET A 168 9.57 3.66 -5.64
N ILE A 169 9.04 4.34 -4.61
CA ILE A 169 9.80 5.28 -3.79
C ILE A 169 10.74 4.53 -2.86
N HIS A 170 10.29 3.43 -2.26
CA HIS A 170 11.16 2.57 -1.48
C HIS A 170 12.29 2.01 -2.35
N LEU A 171 12.01 1.61 -3.59
CA LEU A 171 13.02 1.17 -4.55
C LEU A 171 13.99 2.31 -4.91
N GLN A 172 13.51 3.54 -5.10
CA GLN A 172 14.37 4.72 -5.29
C GLN A 172 15.26 4.98 -4.06
N GLN A 173 14.72 4.85 -2.85
CA GLN A 173 15.47 4.98 -1.59
C GLN A 173 16.45 3.82 -1.39
N GLU A 174 16.15 2.65 -1.93
CA GLU A 174 17.07 1.52 -2.00
C GLU A 174 18.11 1.71 -3.10
N GLY A 175 18.03 2.76 -3.93
CA GLY A 175 19.01 3.13 -4.93
C GLY A 175 18.75 2.60 -6.34
N PHE A 176 17.63 1.91 -6.59
CA PHE A 176 17.30 1.41 -7.92
C PHE A 176 17.17 2.55 -8.93
N SER A 177 17.70 2.34 -10.14
CA SER A 177 17.57 3.31 -11.23
C SER A 177 16.12 3.46 -11.71
N VAL A 178 15.83 4.59 -12.34
CA VAL A 178 14.49 4.88 -12.88
C VAL A 178 14.11 3.86 -13.95
N GLU A 179 15.07 3.42 -14.76
CA GLU A 179 14.93 2.38 -15.79
C GLU A 179 14.56 1.03 -15.16
N ALA A 180 15.22 0.64 -14.07
CA ALA A 180 14.92 -0.59 -13.34
C ALA A 180 13.48 -0.59 -12.82
N ILE A 181 13.04 0.52 -12.22
CA ILE A 181 11.68 0.67 -11.69
C ILE A 181 10.65 0.68 -12.84
N ALA A 182 10.93 1.38 -13.94
CA ALA A 182 10.08 1.40 -15.13
C ALA A 182 9.91 -0.02 -15.72
N ALA A 183 10.99 -0.81 -15.77
CA ALA A 183 10.94 -2.21 -16.17
C ALA A 183 10.09 -3.06 -15.22
N GLY A 184 10.27 -2.89 -13.90
CA GLY A 184 9.46 -3.57 -12.88
C GLY A 184 7.97 -3.26 -12.99
N LEU A 185 7.61 -1.99 -13.24
CA LEU A 185 6.24 -1.55 -13.47
C LEU A 185 5.62 -2.20 -14.71
N CYS A 186 6.31 -2.18 -15.85
CA CYS A 186 5.79 -2.74 -17.10
C CYS A 186 5.62 -4.26 -17.01
N VAL A 187 6.63 -4.96 -16.47
CA VAL A 187 6.59 -6.42 -16.31
C VAL A 187 5.51 -6.83 -15.31
N GLY A 188 5.45 -6.17 -14.14
CA GLY A 188 4.46 -6.46 -13.11
C GLY A 188 3.02 -6.18 -13.58
N LEU A 189 2.82 -5.16 -14.41
CA LEU A 189 1.49 -4.84 -14.95
C LEU A 189 1.06 -5.89 -15.98
N GLY A 190 1.96 -6.29 -16.89
CA GLY A 190 1.67 -7.32 -17.87
C GLY A 190 1.26 -8.63 -17.20
N ALA A 191 2.02 -9.05 -16.18
CA ALA A 191 1.69 -10.23 -15.37
C ALA A 191 0.33 -10.10 -14.68
N SER A 192 0.07 -8.98 -13.99
CA SER A 192 -1.19 -8.76 -13.27
C SER A 192 -2.40 -8.67 -14.19
N THR A 193 -2.22 -8.16 -15.41
CA THR A 193 -3.29 -8.10 -16.43
C THR A 193 -3.69 -9.50 -16.87
N VAL A 194 -2.72 -10.38 -17.09
CA VAL A 194 -2.98 -11.78 -17.44
C VAL A 194 -3.61 -12.53 -16.25
N ASP A 195 -3.05 -12.37 -15.05
CA ASP A 195 -3.56 -13.02 -13.84
C ASP A 195 -5.03 -12.63 -13.57
N GLY A 196 -5.38 -11.35 -13.75
CA GLY A 196 -6.74 -10.84 -13.57
C GLY A 196 -7.74 -11.22 -14.66
N LEU A 197 -7.27 -11.67 -15.84
CA LEU A 197 -8.15 -12.14 -16.93
C LEU A 197 -8.39 -13.64 -16.91
N LEU A 198 -7.38 -14.41 -16.48
CA LEU A 198 -7.38 -15.87 -16.60
C LEU A 198 -7.91 -16.60 -15.37
N ASP A 199 -7.92 -15.98 -14.19
CA ASP A 199 -8.25 -16.63 -12.90
C ASP A 199 -7.49 -17.95 -12.69
N GLY A 200 -6.22 -18.02 -13.14
CA GLY A 200 -5.39 -19.22 -13.06
C GLY A 200 -5.62 -20.29 -14.14
N ARG A 201 -6.42 -20.01 -15.18
CA ARG A 201 -6.67 -20.94 -16.29
C ARG A 201 -5.69 -20.76 -17.45
N ALA A 202 -5.28 -21.83 -18.11
CA ALA A 202 -4.48 -21.76 -19.33
C ALA A 202 -5.34 -21.38 -20.54
N LEU A 203 -4.80 -20.54 -21.44
CA LEU A 203 -5.41 -20.29 -22.76
C LEU A 203 -4.97 -21.34 -23.77
N THR A 204 -5.83 -21.60 -24.75
CA THR A 204 -5.51 -22.42 -25.92
C THR A 204 -5.81 -21.63 -27.20
N GLY A 205 -5.01 -21.87 -28.23
CA GLY A 205 -5.13 -21.18 -29.52
C GLY A 205 -4.49 -19.78 -29.54
N LYS A 206 -4.41 -19.22 -30.74
CA LYS A 206 -3.78 -17.93 -31.01
C LYS A 206 -4.54 -16.79 -30.34
N SER A 207 -3.80 -15.80 -29.86
CA SER A 207 -4.34 -14.61 -29.19
C SER A 207 -4.02 -13.35 -29.99
N ILE A 208 -4.92 -12.37 -29.98
CA ILE A 208 -4.70 -11.02 -30.49
C ILE A 208 -4.78 -10.03 -29.33
N LEU A 209 -3.83 -9.09 -29.30
CA LEU A 209 -3.78 -8.03 -28.31
C LEU A 209 -4.15 -6.69 -28.97
N ILE A 210 -5.19 -6.04 -28.46
CA ILE A 210 -5.70 -4.76 -28.97
C ILE A 210 -5.83 -3.73 -27.83
N GLY A 211 -6.03 -2.46 -28.17
CA GLY A 211 -6.12 -1.34 -27.24
C GLY A 211 -4.80 -0.58 -27.06
N GLY A 212 -4.89 0.61 -26.45
CA GLY A 212 -3.77 1.55 -26.31
C GLY A 212 -2.52 0.96 -25.64
N MET A 213 -2.70 0.03 -24.70
CA MET A 213 -1.59 -0.58 -23.97
C MET A 213 -0.75 -1.54 -24.80
N ALA A 214 -1.29 -2.06 -25.90
CA ALA A 214 -0.55 -2.92 -26.81
C ALA A 214 0.58 -2.18 -27.55
N ARG A 215 0.65 -0.84 -27.46
CA ARG A 215 1.79 -0.03 -27.93
C ARG A 215 3.02 -0.11 -27.02
N ASN A 216 2.87 -0.54 -25.77
CA ASN A 216 3.98 -0.68 -24.83
C ASN A 216 4.66 -2.05 -25.02
N SER A 217 5.78 -2.08 -25.72
CA SER A 217 6.52 -3.30 -26.08
C SER A 217 6.93 -4.16 -24.87
N VAL A 218 7.25 -3.55 -23.74
CA VAL A 218 7.67 -4.26 -22.51
C VAL A 218 6.48 -4.97 -21.87
N VAL A 219 5.32 -4.31 -21.82
CA VAL A 219 4.07 -4.92 -21.34
C VAL A 219 3.63 -6.06 -22.27
N VAL A 220 3.72 -5.87 -23.58
CA VAL A 220 3.43 -6.92 -24.58
C VAL A 220 4.34 -8.13 -24.36
N ARG A 221 5.64 -7.92 -24.13
CA ARG A 221 6.59 -9.00 -23.84
C ARG A 221 6.19 -9.78 -22.59
N ALA A 222 5.89 -9.09 -21.50
CA ALA A 222 5.47 -9.71 -20.24
C ALA A 222 4.16 -10.51 -20.39
N ILE A 223 3.18 -9.98 -21.16
CA ILE A 223 1.94 -10.69 -21.47
C ILE A 223 2.23 -11.95 -22.30
N ARG A 224 3.06 -11.85 -23.34
CA ARG A 224 3.44 -13.00 -24.19
C ARG A 224 4.09 -14.11 -23.38
N GLU A 225 5.08 -13.77 -22.57
CA GLU A 225 5.79 -14.72 -21.69
C GLU A 225 4.83 -15.42 -20.72
N LYS A 226 3.88 -14.67 -20.15
CA LYS A 226 2.92 -15.20 -19.17
C LYS A 226 1.78 -16.03 -19.81
N LEU A 227 1.30 -15.63 -20.99
CA LEU A 227 0.23 -16.35 -21.71
C LEU A 227 0.68 -17.70 -22.25
N GLY A 228 1.94 -17.81 -22.70
CA GLY A 228 2.50 -19.06 -23.25
C GLY A 228 1.85 -19.54 -24.56
N VAL A 229 1.07 -18.69 -25.25
CA VAL A 229 0.45 -18.97 -26.56
C VAL A 229 0.89 -17.94 -27.59
N GLU A 230 0.79 -18.31 -28.88
CA GLU A 230 1.05 -17.38 -29.98
C GLU A 230 0.18 -16.13 -29.83
N THR A 231 0.82 -14.95 -29.82
CA THR A 231 0.14 -13.67 -29.57
C THR A 231 0.54 -12.63 -30.61
N VAL A 232 -0.45 -12.17 -31.38
CA VAL A 232 -0.30 -11.15 -32.43
C VAL A 232 -0.70 -9.78 -31.90
N VAL A 233 0.08 -8.76 -32.26
CA VAL A 233 -0.26 -7.36 -32.05
C VAL A 233 -0.42 -6.72 -33.43
N PRO A 234 -1.59 -6.16 -33.79
CA PRO A 234 -1.78 -5.44 -35.05
C PRO A 234 -0.89 -4.19 -35.17
N ASP A 235 -0.83 -3.58 -36.36
CA ASP A 235 -0.07 -2.35 -36.60
C ASP A 235 -0.67 -1.10 -35.92
N PHE A 236 -1.97 -1.13 -35.61
CA PHE A 236 -2.73 -0.04 -34.98
C PHE A 236 -3.65 -0.58 -33.89
N PRO A 237 -3.10 -1.25 -32.86
CA PRO A 237 -3.90 -1.98 -31.89
C PRO A 237 -4.86 -1.05 -31.12
N GLU A 238 -4.47 0.20 -30.89
CA GLU A 238 -5.25 1.23 -30.20
C GLU A 238 -6.50 1.69 -30.97
N LEU A 239 -6.58 1.39 -32.27
CA LEU A 239 -7.69 1.78 -33.15
C LEU A 239 -8.57 0.59 -33.56
N ALA A 240 -8.32 -0.61 -33.04
CA ALA A 240 -9.09 -1.80 -33.41
C ALA A 240 -10.60 -1.65 -33.13
N GLY A 241 -10.98 -0.97 -32.03
CA GLY A 241 -12.37 -0.67 -31.70
C GLY A 241 -13.02 0.29 -32.70
N ALA A 242 -12.35 1.40 -33.03
CA ALA A 242 -12.81 2.35 -34.05
C ALA A 242 -12.91 1.67 -35.43
N TYR A 243 -11.94 0.83 -35.80
CA TYR A 243 -11.97 0.08 -37.05
C TYR A 243 -13.16 -0.89 -37.11
N GLY A 244 -13.40 -1.65 -36.03
CA GLY A 244 -14.57 -2.53 -35.95
C GLY A 244 -15.90 -1.78 -35.99
N ALA A 245 -15.98 -0.59 -35.39
CA ALA A 245 -17.16 0.26 -35.51
C ALA A 245 -17.39 0.70 -36.97
N ALA A 246 -16.34 1.12 -37.67
CA ALA A 246 -16.42 1.47 -39.09
C ALA A 246 -16.90 0.28 -39.95
N LEU A 247 -16.40 -0.93 -39.68
CA LEU A 247 -16.81 -2.16 -40.37
C LEU A 247 -18.30 -2.48 -40.14
N VAL A 248 -18.81 -2.29 -38.93
CA VAL A 248 -20.24 -2.48 -38.63
C VAL A 248 -21.08 -1.42 -39.35
N ALA A 249 -20.62 -0.17 -39.42
CA ALA A 249 -21.30 0.88 -40.19
C ALA A 249 -21.41 0.52 -41.69
N LEU A 250 -20.35 -0.07 -42.25
CA LEU A 250 -20.32 -0.62 -43.61
C LEU A 250 -21.33 -1.77 -43.78
N GLN A 251 -21.31 -2.77 -42.87
CA GLN A 251 -22.18 -3.95 -42.94
C GLN A 251 -23.67 -3.64 -42.78
N GLN A 252 -24.02 -2.77 -41.83
CA GLN A 252 -25.42 -2.47 -41.53
C GLN A 252 -26.05 -1.45 -42.50
N GLY A 253 -25.24 -0.85 -43.40
CA GLY A 253 -25.69 0.26 -44.24
C GLY A 253 -26.28 1.41 -43.40
N ALA A 254 -25.83 1.55 -42.15
CA ALA A 254 -26.47 2.38 -41.13
C ALA A 254 -26.30 3.86 -41.48
N GLY A 255 -27.30 4.36 -42.22
CA GLY A 255 -27.40 5.73 -42.69
C GLY A 255 -27.58 6.71 -41.54
N ALA A 256 -26.50 7.42 -41.23
CA ALA A 256 -26.59 8.82 -40.89
C ALA A 256 -25.34 9.47 -41.49
N SER A 257 -25.49 10.04 -42.70
CA SER A 257 -24.52 11.00 -43.20
C SER A 257 -24.38 12.13 -42.17
N LEU A 258 -23.17 12.60 -41.93
CA LEU A 258 -22.98 13.77 -41.06
C LEU A 258 -23.76 14.95 -41.66
N PRO A 259 -24.70 15.59 -40.92
CA PRO A 259 -25.44 16.72 -41.45
C PRO A 259 -24.48 17.86 -41.84
N PRO A 260 -24.71 18.59 -42.93
CA PRO A 260 -23.95 19.79 -43.25
C PRO A 260 -23.97 20.78 -42.08
N GLY A 261 -22.80 21.29 -41.69
CA GLY A 261 -22.65 22.20 -40.54
C GLY A 261 -22.91 21.57 -39.16
N TRP A 262 -22.95 20.24 -39.04
CA TRP A 262 -23.13 19.56 -37.74
C TRP A 262 -22.00 19.89 -36.75
N VAL A 263 -20.77 20.05 -37.23
CA VAL A 263 -19.62 20.47 -36.41
C VAL A 263 -19.88 21.85 -35.77
N ASP A 264 -20.57 22.75 -36.47
CA ASP A 264 -20.94 24.07 -35.97
C ASP A 264 -22.09 24.01 -34.96
N ARG A 265 -22.99 23.03 -35.10
CA ARG A 265 -24.11 22.77 -34.16
C ARG A 265 -23.69 22.17 -32.83
N LEU A 266 -22.43 21.71 -32.70
CA LEU A 266 -21.87 21.27 -31.42
C LEU A 266 -21.73 22.42 -30.39
N GLY A 267 -21.94 23.68 -30.81
CA GLY A 267 -21.84 24.87 -29.97
C GLY A 267 -20.41 25.13 -29.46
N PRO A 268 -20.06 26.37 -29.08
CA PRO A 268 -18.88 26.59 -28.24
C PRO A 268 -19.10 25.86 -26.90
N ALA A 269 -18.05 25.24 -26.37
CA ALA A 269 -18.05 24.49 -25.09
C ALA A 269 -18.33 25.37 -23.84
N SER A 270 -18.91 26.54 -24.03
CA SER A 270 -19.16 27.55 -23.01
C SER A 270 -20.63 27.93 -22.99
N GLY A 271 -21.37 27.36 -22.03
CA GLY A 271 -22.63 27.91 -21.56
C GLY A 271 -23.82 26.97 -21.64
N SER A 272 -24.41 26.72 -20.46
CA SER A 272 -25.82 26.36 -20.29
C SER A 272 -26.24 24.91 -20.57
N THR A 273 -25.81 24.01 -19.71
CA THR A 273 -26.80 23.31 -18.86
C THR A 273 -26.39 23.53 -17.41
N ARG A 274 -27.00 24.51 -16.74
CA ARG A 274 -27.06 24.50 -15.28
C ARG A 274 -27.83 23.23 -14.91
N ALA A 275 -27.12 22.12 -14.73
CA ALA A 275 -27.64 21.04 -13.92
C ALA A 275 -27.61 21.56 -12.49
N SER A 276 -28.66 22.28 -12.12
CA SER A 276 -29.05 22.40 -10.72
C SER A 276 -29.33 20.99 -10.24
N GLY A 277 -28.29 20.30 -9.78
CA GLY A 277 -28.47 19.27 -8.78
C GLY A 277 -29.21 19.88 -7.59
N PRO A 278 -29.97 19.09 -6.82
CA PRO A 278 -30.71 19.60 -5.67
C PRO A 278 -29.77 20.46 -4.80
N THR A 279 -30.14 21.72 -4.57
CA THR A 279 -29.34 22.71 -3.84
C THR A 279 -29.05 22.29 -2.40
N ASP A 280 -29.78 21.31 -1.88
CA ASP A 280 -29.67 20.79 -0.52
C ASP A 280 -28.44 19.86 -0.30
N GLU A 281 -27.66 19.55 -1.34
CA GLU A 281 -26.49 18.64 -1.23
C GLU A 281 -25.11 19.34 -1.32
N LEU A 282 -25.05 20.67 -1.44
CA LEU A 282 -23.79 21.40 -1.56
C LEU A 282 -23.08 21.59 -0.22
N ARG A 283 -21.75 21.43 -0.22
CA ARG A 283 -20.91 21.76 0.94
C ARG A 283 -20.77 23.28 1.07
N ALA A 284 -20.66 23.73 2.32
CA ALA A 284 -20.39 25.12 2.64
C ALA A 284 -19.07 25.58 1.98
N PRO A 285 -18.99 26.84 1.51
CA PRO A 285 -17.76 27.40 0.98
C PRO A 285 -16.59 27.34 1.96
N LEU A 286 -15.38 27.18 1.41
CA LEU A 286 -14.14 27.21 2.17
C LEU A 286 -13.81 28.64 2.60
N GLU A 287 -13.89 28.91 3.91
CA GLU A 287 -13.63 30.20 4.54
C GLU A 287 -12.84 30.00 5.86
N LEU A 288 -11.94 30.92 6.18
CA LEU A 288 -11.27 30.99 7.49
C LEU A 288 -11.90 32.11 8.31
N LYS A 289 -12.44 31.77 9.47
CA LYS A 289 -13.11 32.67 10.42
C LYS A 289 -12.46 32.66 11.80
N LEU A 290 -11.97 31.51 12.24
CA LEU A 290 -11.39 31.27 13.56
C LEU A 290 -9.86 31.37 13.55
N SER A 291 -9.22 30.98 12.44
CA SER A 291 -7.76 30.91 12.36
C SER A 291 -7.16 32.15 11.71
N SER A 292 -6.01 32.59 12.24
CA SER A 292 -5.12 33.50 11.53
C SER A 292 -4.19 32.70 10.61
N TYR A 293 -3.91 33.23 9.42
CA TYR A 293 -3.05 32.57 8.44
C TYR A 293 -1.78 33.40 8.20
N PRO A 294 -0.57 32.83 8.37
CA PRO A 294 0.66 33.60 8.31
C PRO A 294 0.98 34.10 6.90
N ALA A 295 1.73 35.19 6.82
CA ALA A 295 2.43 35.58 5.59
C ALA A 295 3.73 34.76 5.47
N PHE A 296 4.08 34.36 4.24
CA PHE A 296 5.33 33.66 3.93
C PHE A 296 6.35 34.63 3.36
N THR A 297 6.79 35.59 4.19
CA THR A 297 7.70 36.67 3.80
C THR A 297 8.98 36.62 4.61
N TRP A 298 10.11 36.80 3.94
CA TRP A 298 11.47 36.65 4.49
C TRP A 298 12.32 37.87 4.11
N HIS A 299 13.49 38.04 4.73
CA HIS A 299 14.39 39.14 4.39
C HIS A 299 14.86 39.06 2.93
N ASP A 300 15.27 37.87 2.49
CA ASP A 300 15.56 37.57 1.10
C ASP A 300 15.06 36.16 0.76
N HIS A 301 14.49 35.97 -0.42
CA HIS A 301 13.90 34.72 -0.87
C HIS A 301 14.00 34.60 -2.39
N TRP A 302 14.42 33.43 -2.86
CA TRP A 302 14.52 33.15 -4.28
C TRP A 302 14.44 31.65 -4.57
N VAL A 303 14.22 31.32 -5.84
CA VAL A 303 14.41 29.97 -6.38
C VAL A 303 15.69 30.02 -7.21
N ASN A 304 16.65 29.15 -6.88
CA ASN A 304 17.91 29.11 -7.62
C ASN A 304 17.80 28.28 -8.91
N GLU A 305 18.89 28.23 -9.68
CA GLU A 305 18.95 27.54 -10.99
C GLU A 305 18.68 26.02 -10.88
N ASP A 306 18.87 25.43 -9.70
CA ASP A 306 18.64 24.00 -9.43
C ASP A 306 17.23 23.72 -8.86
N ASP A 307 16.29 24.67 -8.99
CA ASP A 307 14.90 24.58 -8.49
C ASP A 307 14.83 24.35 -6.96
N SER A 308 15.76 24.98 -6.22
CA SER A 308 15.75 25.00 -4.76
C SER A 308 15.19 26.35 -4.28
N GLU A 309 14.14 26.29 -3.46
CA GLU A 309 13.60 27.46 -2.76
C GLU A 309 14.50 27.77 -1.56
N VAL A 310 15.07 28.98 -1.52
CA VAL A 310 16.05 29.41 -0.52
C VAL A 310 15.55 30.69 0.14
N ALA A 311 15.70 30.80 1.45
CA ALA A 311 15.45 32.07 2.13
C ALA A 311 16.48 32.38 3.22
N ILE A 312 16.79 33.66 3.33
CA ILE A 312 17.44 34.28 4.48
C ILE A 312 16.32 34.92 5.30
N VAL A 313 16.14 34.47 6.54
CA VAL A 313 15.03 34.92 7.38
C VAL A 313 15.32 36.31 7.95
N ALA A 314 16.55 36.53 8.41
CA ALA A 314 16.99 37.80 8.97
C ALA A 314 18.45 38.09 8.55
N PRO A 315 18.83 39.38 8.39
CA PRO A 315 20.18 39.76 7.99
C PRO A 315 21.22 39.30 9.03
N GLN A 316 22.30 38.70 8.54
CA GLN A 316 23.42 38.19 9.34
C GLN A 316 24.71 38.94 9.04
N ARG A 317 25.73 38.80 9.91
CA ARG A 317 27.07 39.36 9.69
C ARG A 317 28.14 38.40 10.21
N GLY A 318 29.21 38.23 9.43
CA GLY A 318 30.37 37.43 9.83
C GLY A 318 30.07 35.93 9.90
N ALA A 319 30.74 35.23 10.81
CA ALA A 319 30.54 33.81 11.04
C ALA A 319 29.41 33.59 12.08
N VAL A 320 28.36 32.88 11.67
CA VAL A 320 27.20 32.57 12.51
C VAL A 320 27.25 31.11 12.90
N ARG A 321 27.30 30.82 14.20
CA ARG A 321 27.25 29.46 14.72
C ARG A 321 25.84 28.91 14.60
N VAL A 322 25.70 27.77 13.93
CA VAL A 322 24.38 27.18 13.66
C VAL A 322 24.34 25.69 13.90
N ALA A 323 23.17 25.19 14.27
CA ALA A 323 22.78 23.80 14.13
C ALA A 323 22.00 23.61 12.82
N LEU A 324 22.37 22.60 12.04
CA LEU A 324 21.75 22.25 10.76
C LEU A 324 20.87 21.01 10.92
N GLY A 325 19.59 21.16 10.64
CA GLY A 325 18.64 20.04 10.55
C GLY A 325 18.29 19.79 9.10
N ILE A 326 18.27 18.52 8.69
CA ILE A 326 17.95 18.09 7.33
C ILE A 326 16.82 17.06 7.40
N ASP A 327 15.69 17.35 6.77
CA ASP A 327 14.58 16.41 6.59
C ASP A 327 14.62 15.84 5.18
N ILE A 328 15.01 14.57 5.06
CA ILE A 328 15.12 13.83 3.80
C ILE A 328 13.85 12.99 3.60
N GLY A 329 12.77 13.68 3.23
CA GLY A 329 11.51 13.06 2.85
C GLY A 329 11.57 12.40 1.47
N SER A 330 10.60 11.54 1.18
CA SER A 330 10.45 10.87 -0.11
C SER A 330 10.18 11.83 -1.27
N THR A 331 9.41 12.89 -1.02
CA THR A 331 9.00 13.87 -2.04
C THR A 331 9.91 15.09 -2.07
N SER A 332 10.37 15.54 -0.91
CA SER A 332 11.09 16.80 -0.73
C SER A 332 12.16 16.67 0.35
N THR A 333 13.30 17.30 0.11
CA THR A 333 14.40 17.46 1.08
C THR A 333 14.41 18.91 1.56
N LYS A 334 14.43 19.11 2.88
CA LYS A 334 14.43 20.42 3.52
C LYS A 334 15.58 20.54 4.47
N ALA A 335 16.09 21.75 4.65
CA ALA A 335 17.11 22.01 5.66
C ALA A 335 16.93 23.38 6.30
N THR A 336 17.27 23.46 7.58
CA THR A 336 17.11 24.67 8.40
C THR A 336 18.37 24.91 9.22
N ALA A 337 18.94 26.11 9.10
CA ALA A 337 20.05 26.56 9.92
C ALA A 337 19.50 27.41 11.08
N LEU A 338 19.83 27.01 12.31
CA LEU A 338 19.32 27.60 13.54
C LEU A 338 20.48 28.11 14.39
N ASP A 339 20.45 29.37 14.82
CA ASP A 339 21.51 29.96 15.64
C ASP A 339 21.48 29.49 17.12
N GLU A 340 22.38 30.06 17.93
CA GLU A 340 22.47 29.78 19.37
C GLU A 340 21.23 30.24 20.15
N GLN A 341 20.47 31.22 19.64
CA GLN A 341 19.25 31.76 20.23
C GLN A 341 17.96 31.08 19.72
N ASN A 342 18.08 29.96 19.01
CA ASN A 342 16.98 29.25 18.35
C ASN A 342 16.28 30.04 17.24
N GLN A 343 16.90 31.07 16.69
CA GLN A 343 16.34 31.78 15.54
C GLN A 343 16.74 31.08 14.25
N VAL A 344 15.80 31.02 13.31
CA VAL A 344 16.09 30.50 11.98
C VAL A 344 16.90 31.55 11.23
N VAL A 345 18.11 31.20 10.82
CA VAL A 345 18.99 32.06 10.03
C VAL A 345 18.59 32.01 8.56
N GLY A 346 18.41 30.78 8.07
CA GLY A 346 18.02 30.52 6.69
C GLY A 346 17.62 29.07 6.51
N TRP A 347 16.96 28.81 5.39
CA TRP A 347 16.45 27.49 5.07
C TRP A 347 16.48 27.22 3.57
N VAL A 348 16.40 25.94 3.24
CA VAL A 348 16.34 25.43 1.86
C VAL A 348 15.22 24.39 1.77
N TYR A 349 14.40 24.48 0.72
CA TYR A 349 13.37 23.49 0.38
C TYR A 349 13.53 23.08 -1.09
N ARG A 350 13.55 21.77 -1.36
CA ARG A 350 13.56 21.25 -2.75
C ARG A 350 12.92 19.87 -2.88
N LYS A 351 12.59 19.45 -4.10
CA LYS A 351 12.01 18.11 -4.39
C LYS A 351 13.04 17.00 -4.42
N THR A 352 13.02 15.99 -3.54
CA THR A 352 14.01 14.89 -3.49
C THR A 352 14.25 14.21 -4.86
N ALA A 353 13.20 14.12 -5.70
CA ALA A 353 13.29 13.61 -7.07
C ALA A 353 13.92 12.20 -7.17
N GLY A 354 13.61 11.34 -6.19
CA GLY A 354 14.09 9.95 -6.16
C GLY A 354 15.58 9.77 -5.87
N ASN A 355 16.36 10.85 -5.74
CA ASN A 355 17.81 10.78 -5.48
C ASN A 355 18.17 11.56 -4.21
N PRO A 356 18.11 10.94 -3.02
CA PRO A 356 18.32 11.62 -1.75
C PRO A 356 19.75 12.18 -1.60
N ILE A 357 20.76 11.49 -2.14
CA ILE A 357 22.15 11.94 -2.08
C ILE A 357 22.31 13.22 -2.89
N ARG A 358 21.86 13.21 -4.16
CA ARG A 358 21.92 14.39 -5.02
C ARG A 358 21.11 15.54 -4.45
N ALA A 359 19.96 15.26 -3.85
CA ALA A 359 19.13 16.26 -3.19
C ALA A 359 19.90 16.99 -2.08
N VAL A 360 20.63 16.25 -1.23
CA VAL A 360 21.45 16.83 -0.15
C VAL A 360 22.62 17.64 -0.71
N GLN A 361 23.27 17.17 -1.79
CA GLN A 361 24.33 17.95 -2.45
C GLN A 361 23.81 19.31 -2.96
N LEU A 362 22.62 19.33 -3.56
CA LEU A 362 21.98 20.56 -4.03
C LEU A 362 21.57 21.48 -2.87
N VAL A 363 21.11 20.92 -1.75
CA VAL A 363 20.85 21.68 -0.52
C VAL A 363 22.12 22.37 -0.01
N PHE A 364 23.26 21.68 -0.01
CA PHE A 364 24.53 22.26 0.43
C PHE A 364 25.06 23.31 -0.56
N LYS A 365 24.87 23.11 -1.86
CA LYS A 365 25.13 24.13 -2.88
C LYS A 365 24.30 25.39 -2.63
N ALA A 366 23.01 25.23 -2.30
CA ALA A 366 22.11 26.34 -1.97
C ALA A 366 22.53 27.10 -0.70
N PHE A 367 23.02 26.41 0.34
CA PHE A 367 23.58 27.10 1.51
C PHE A 367 24.85 27.89 1.19
N ARG A 368 25.74 27.38 0.34
CA ARG A 368 26.94 28.15 -0.12
C ARG A 368 26.55 29.37 -0.94
N GLU A 369 25.49 29.28 -1.73
CA GLU A 369 24.91 30.42 -2.45
C GLU A 369 24.34 31.45 -1.47
N MET A 370 23.64 30.99 -0.44
CA MET A 370 23.11 31.82 0.65
C MET A 370 24.22 32.58 1.40
N GLU A 371 25.33 31.92 1.74
CA GLU A 371 26.50 32.57 2.36
C GLU A 371 27.05 33.71 1.49
N LYS A 372 27.22 33.46 0.19
CA LYS A 372 27.71 34.45 -0.77
C LYS A 372 26.76 35.63 -0.93
N ARG A 373 25.46 35.36 -1.07
CA ARG A 373 24.42 36.37 -1.30
C ARG A 373 24.15 37.20 -0.06
N GLY A 374 24.13 36.57 1.11
CA GLY A 374 23.90 37.24 2.39
C GLY A 374 25.14 37.90 3.00
N GLY A 375 26.34 37.61 2.51
CA GLY A 375 27.59 38.18 3.04
C GLY A 375 27.96 37.67 4.45
N PHE A 376 27.65 36.42 4.75
CA PHE A 376 27.96 35.75 6.03
C PHE A 376 28.45 34.32 5.79
N THR A 377 28.99 33.69 6.82
CA THR A 377 29.39 32.26 6.77
C THR A 377 28.69 31.48 7.88
N LEU A 378 28.36 30.22 7.60
CA LEU A 378 27.73 29.31 8.55
C LEU A 378 28.80 28.44 9.21
N ASP A 379 29.00 28.64 10.51
CA ASP A 379 29.81 27.76 11.36
C ASP A 379 28.90 26.65 11.91
N ILE A 380 28.83 25.52 11.18
CA ILE A 380 27.92 24.41 11.51
C ILE A 380 28.49 23.60 12.68
N ARG A 381 27.80 23.67 13.82
CA ARG A 381 28.18 23.07 15.11
C ARG A 381 27.25 21.96 15.56
N GLY A 382 26.46 21.39 14.66
CA GLY A 382 25.59 20.25 14.95
C GLY A 382 24.75 19.91 13.73
N VAL A 383 24.65 18.62 13.39
CA VAL A 383 23.90 18.16 12.22
C VAL A 383 22.95 17.03 12.59
N GLY A 384 21.66 17.27 12.36
CA GLY A 384 20.59 16.29 12.55
C GLY A 384 19.93 15.90 11.24
N THR A 385 19.60 14.63 11.07
CA THR A 385 18.86 14.12 9.91
C THR A 385 17.54 13.47 10.33
N THR A 386 16.48 13.68 9.55
CA THR A 386 15.18 13.03 9.71
C THR A 386 14.53 12.68 8.38
N GLY A 387 13.30 12.18 8.41
CA GLY A 387 12.59 11.65 7.26
C GLY A 387 13.05 10.24 6.88
N SER A 388 12.58 9.78 5.72
CA SER A 388 12.83 8.45 5.19
C SER A 388 14.31 8.16 4.87
N GLY A 389 15.06 9.16 4.39
CA GLY A 389 16.48 9.01 4.02
C GLY A 389 17.46 9.18 5.18
N ARG A 390 16.99 9.45 6.40
CA ARG A 390 17.82 9.90 7.54
C ARG A 390 19.03 9.01 7.83
N LYS A 391 18.83 7.69 7.86
CA LYS A 391 19.86 6.74 8.28
C LYS A 391 20.97 6.64 7.23
N MET A 392 20.59 6.50 5.96
CA MET A 392 21.55 6.49 4.85
C MET A 392 22.35 7.80 4.80
N ILE A 393 21.65 8.94 4.78
CA ILE A 393 22.29 10.24 4.62
C ILE A 393 23.18 10.55 5.83
N LYS A 394 22.76 10.20 7.05
CA LYS A 394 23.60 10.33 8.25
C LYS A 394 24.97 9.71 8.06
N GLU A 395 25.02 8.46 7.57
CA GLU A 395 26.29 7.76 7.38
C GLU A 395 27.09 8.35 6.20
N VAL A 396 26.44 8.80 5.13
CA VAL A 396 27.11 9.36 3.94
C VAL A 396 27.77 10.72 4.20
N ILE A 397 27.12 11.60 4.98
CA ILE A 397 27.62 12.96 5.26
C ILE A 397 28.32 13.07 6.62
N GLY A 398 28.24 12.03 7.45
CA GLY A 398 28.74 12.03 8.82
C GLY A 398 27.93 12.92 9.78
N ALA A 399 26.60 12.90 9.70
CA ALA A 399 25.75 13.67 10.61
C ALA A 399 25.74 13.10 12.04
N ASP A 400 25.51 13.98 13.02
CA ASP A 400 25.62 13.63 14.45
C ASP A 400 24.44 12.78 14.93
N LEU A 401 23.23 13.11 14.48
CA LEU A 401 21.99 12.53 14.97
C LEU A 401 21.07 12.15 13.81
N ALA A 402 20.44 10.98 13.91
CA ALA A 402 19.32 10.59 13.05
C ALA A 402 18.13 10.23 13.93
N MET A 403 16.99 10.88 13.74
CA MET A 403 15.76 10.57 14.47
C MET A 403 14.55 10.54 13.56
N ASN A 404 13.50 9.84 13.98
CA ASN A 404 12.25 9.77 13.24
C ASN A 404 11.61 11.17 13.11
N GLU A 405 10.80 11.33 12.07
CA GLU A 405 10.19 12.62 11.70
C GLU A 405 9.11 13.06 12.68
N ILE A 406 8.38 12.14 13.30
CA ILE A 406 7.31 12.45 14.27
C ILE A 406 7.90 13.21 15.46
N THR A 407 9.03 12.73 15.99
CA THR A 407 9.74 13.39 17.10
C THR A 407 10.31 14.75 16.69
N ALA A 408 10.79 14.89 15.45
CA ALA A 408 11.26 16.17 14.93
C ALA A 408 10.11 17.18 14.77
N HIS A 409 9.03 16.79 14.12
CA HIS A 409 7.82 17.59 13.92
C HIS A 409 7.16 18.01 15.23
N ALA A 410 7.08 17.10 16.20
CA ALA A 410 6.58 17.37 17.54
C ALA A 410 7.46 18.38 18.28
N ARG A 411 8.80 18.21 18.23
CA ARG A 411 9.71 19.18 18.86
C ARG A 411 9.56 20.57 18.26
N ALA A 412 9.40 20.66 16.93
CA ALA A 412 9.15 21.93 16.24
C ALA A 412 7.79 22.53 16.60
N ALA A 413 6.74 21.72 16.73
CA ALA A 413 5.42 22.19 17.18
C ALA A 413 5.51 22.85 18.54
N VAL A 414 6.10 22.16 19.53
CA VAL A 414 6.25 22.64 20.92
C VAL A 414 7.17 23.87 21.00
N PHE A 415 8.14 23.98 20.09
CA PHE A 415 8.98 25.18 19.99
C PHE A 415 8.19 26.40 19.53
N ILE A 416 7.29 26.23 18.56
CA ILE A 416 6.52 27.33 18.00
C ILE A 416 5.32 27.68 18.89
N ASP A 417 4.64 26.67 19.42
CA ASP A 417 3.50 26.78 20.33
C ASP A 417 3.68 25.77 21.48
N PRO A 418 4.09 26.22 22.68
CA PRO A 418 4.23 25.36 23.86
C PRO A 418 2.94 24.66 24.30
N GLU A 419 1.76 25.18 23.91
CA GLU A 419 0.46 24.62 24.25
C GLU A 419 -0.06 23.61 23.21
N ALA A 420 0.68 23.39 22.11
CA ALA A 420 0.29 22.46 21.05
C ALA A 420 -0.05 21.07 21.63
N ASP A 421 -1.29 20.64 21.40
CA ASP A 421 -1.82 19.34 21.86
C ASP A 421 -2.08 18.37 20.69
N THR A 422 -2.21 18.90 19.48
CA THR A 422 -2.59 18.13 18.30
C THR A 422 -1.81 18.63 17.08
N ILE A 423 -1.20 17.71 16.35
CA ILE A 423 -0.54 17.99 15.08
C ILE A 423 -1.30 17.27 13.97
N ILE A 424 -1.74 18.07 13.01
CA ILE A 424 -2.19 17.61 11.70
C ILE A 424 -1.00 17.76 10.76
N GLU A 425 -0.39 16.66 10.30
CA GLU A 425 0.70 16.69 9.34
C GLU A 425 0.24 16.02 8.04
N LEU A 426 0.04 16.81 6.98
CA LEU A 426 -0.22 16.27 5.65
C LEU A 426 1.04 16.44 4.79
N GLY A 427 1.71 15.32 4.54
CA GLY A 427 2.84 15.25 3.61
C GLY A 427 2.37 15.12 2.16
N GLY A 428 3.35 14.95 1.27
CA GLY A 428 3.08 14.64 -0.13
C GLY A 428 2.52 13.22 -0.33
N GLN A 429 2.73 12.29 0.60
CA GLN A 429 2.47 10.86 0.39
C GLN A 429 1.95 10.13 1.61
N ASP A 430 2.40 10.54 2.79
CA ASP A 430 1.86 10.14 4.06
C ASP A 430 1.09 11.29 4.70
N ALA A 431 0.21 10.93 5.60
CA ALA A 431 -0.44 11.87 6.48
C ALA A 431 -0.43 11.30 7.88
N LYS A 432 -0.06 12.13 8.85
CA LYS A 432 0.18 11.76 10.23
C LYS A 432 -0.69 12.62 11.14
N PHE A 433 -1.21 11.99 12.17
CA PHE A 433 -1.96 12.64 13.24
C PHE A 433 -1.23 12.33 14.54
N THR A 434 -0.77 13.37 15.23
CA THR A 434 0.03 13.22 16.45
C THR A 434 -0.63 13.99 17.57
N GLN A 435 -0.77 13.35 18.73
CA GLN A 435 -1.28 13.97 19.95
C GLN A 435 -0.13 14.15 20.93
N LEU A 436 -0.08 15.33 21.52
CA LEU A 436 0.93 15.77 22.46
C LEU A 436 0.33 15.94 23.85
N GLN A 437 1.12 15.64 24.87
CA GLN A 437 0.79 15.93 26.26
C GLN A 437 2.07 16.42 26.95
N ASN A 438 2.03 17.63 27.51
CA ASN A 438 3.18 18.29 28.12
C ASN A 438 4.40 18.35 27.17
N GLY A 439 4.16 18.65 25.90
CA GLY A 439 5.18 18.70 24.85
C GLY A 439 5.78 17.35 24.45
N MET A 440 5.26 16.22 24.95
CA MET A 440 5.70 14.87 24.57
C MET A 440 4.66 14.18 23.69
N VAL A 441 5.14 13.50 22.65
CA VAL A 441 4.29 12.61 21.83
C VAL A 441 3.84 11.43 22.67
N TYR A 442 2.55 11.33 22.93
CA TYR A 442 1.98 10.17 23.62
C TYR A 442 1.19 9.26 22.69
N ASN A 443 0.73 9.77 21.54
CA ASN A 443 0.07 8.99 20.52
C ASN A 443 0.39 9.56 19.12
N SER A 444 0.63 8.68 18.16
CA SER A 444 0.79 9.07 16.76
C SER A 444 0.27 7.97 15.86
N VAL A 445 -0.61 8.34 14.93
CA VAL A 445 -1.13 7.45 13.91
C VAL A 445 -0.82 8.00 12.53
N MET A 446 -0.73 7.11 11.55
CA MET A 446 -0.50 7.47 10.15
C MET A 446 -1.40 6.65 9.25
N ASN A 447 -1.67 7.16 8.05
CA ASN A 447 -2.38 6.40 7.03
C ASN A 447 -1.68 5.05 6.74
N TYR A 448 -2.46 3.97 6.75
CA TYR A 448 -1.93 2.60 6.62
C TYR A 448 -1.15 2.39 5.32
N VAL A 449 -1.66 2.94 4.22
CA VAL A 449 -1.19 2.74 2.84
C VAL A 449 -1.56 3.92 1.93
N CYS A 450 -2.67 4.63 2.19
CA CYS A 450 -3.37 5.35 1.13
C CYS A 450 -2.81 6.74 0.79
N ALA A 451 -2.49 7.03 -0.48
CA ALA A 451 -2.21 8.39 -0.97
C ALA A 451 -3.46 9.30 -1.02
N ALA A 452 -4.66 8.72 -0.86
CA ALA A 452 -5.88 9.50 -0.65
C ALA A 452 -5.70 10.31 0.63
N GLY A 453 -6.11 11.58 0.59
CA GLY A 453 -5.93 12.48 1.74
C GLY A 453 -4.54 13.11 1.88
N THR A 454 -3.69 13.08 0.84
CA THR A 454 -2.33 13.65 0.89
C THR A 454 -2.10 14.73 -0.17
N GLY A 455 -0.99 15.48 -0.04
CA GLY A 455 -0.62 16.55 -0.96
C GLY A 455 -0.50 16.10 -2.42
N SER A 456 0.02 14.90 -2.68
CA SER A 456 0.13 14.39 -4.06
C SER A 456 -1.21 14.27 -4.78
N PHE A 457 -2.30 13.94 -4.07
CA PHE A 457 -3.61 13.89 -4.70
C PHE A 457 -4.05 15.29 -5.15
N ILE A 458 -3.78 16.31 -4.34
CA ILE A 458 -4.04 17.71 -4.70
C ILE A 458 -3.21 18.12 -5.93
N GLU A 459 -1.92 17.76 -5.96
CA GLU A 459 -1.03 18.03 -7.10
C GLU A 459 -1.50 17.35 -8.40
N GLU A 460 -1.88 16.08 -8.31
CA GLU A 460 -2.39 15.30 -9.44
C GLU A 460 -3.70 15.88 -9.98
N GLN A 461 -4.63 16.27 -9.09
CA GLN A 461 -5.88 16.92 -9.52
C GLN A 461 -5.64 18.33 -10.07
N ALA A 462 -4.71 19.10 -9.50
CA ALA A 462 -4.32 20.41 -10.02
C ALA A 462 -3.79 20.30 -11.45
N LEU A 463 -2.89 19.35 -11.72
CA LEU A 463 -2.37 19.07 -13.06
C LEU A 463 -3.49 18.65 -14.02
N LYS A 464 -4.36 17.71 -13.60
CA LYS A 464 -5.48 17.22 -14.41
C LYS A 464 -6.47 18.33 -14.78
N LEU A 465 -6.73 19.25 -13.84
CA LEU A 465 -7.60 20.40 -14.07
C LEU A 465 -6.90 21.54 -14.84
N GLY A 466 -5.57 21.48 -15.01
CA GLY A 466 -4.78 22.55 -15.60
C GLY A 466 -4.72 23.81 -14.73
N LEU A 467 -4.64 23.63 -13.40
CA LEU A 467 -4.58 24.70 -12.42
C LEU A 467 -3.17 24.76 -11.81
N PRO A 468 -2.44 25.89 -11.93
CA PRO A 468 -1.21 26.08 -11.17
C PRO A 468 -1.42 25.95 -9.65
N LEU A 469 -0.51 25.23 -8.97
CA LEU A 469 -0.61 24.96 -7.54
C LEU A 469 -0.61 26.23 -6.68
N ALA A 470 0.18 27.23 -7.07
CA ALA A 470 0.25 28.52 -6.39
C ALA A 470 -1.11 29.26 -6.37
N GLU A 471 -1.95 29.03 -7.39
CA GLU A 471 -3.28 29.64 -7.52
C GLU A 471 -4.41 28.77 -6.94
N TYR A 472 -4.12 27.51 -6.62
CA TYR A 472 -5.13 26.50 -6.29
C TYR A 472 -5.99 26.93 -5.10
N ALA A 473 -5.36 27.41 -4.02
CA ALA A 473 -6.06 27.88 -2.84
C ALA A 473 -7.00 29.06 -3.18
N GLY A 474 -6.51 30.05 -3.92
CA GLY A 474 -7.29 31.23 -4.29
C GLY A 474 -8.52 30.90 -5.14
N ARG A 475 -8.42 29.90 -6.03
CA ARG A 475 -9.55 29.45 -6.86
C ARG A 475 -10.59 28.62 -6.10
N ALA A 476 -10.17 27.84 -5.11
CA ALA A 476 -11.08 27.01 -4.32
C ALA A 476 -11.83 27.78 -3.22
N MET A 477 -11.22 28.83 -2.65
CA MET A 477 -11.81 29.63 -1.58
C MET A 477 -13.17 30.24 -1.99
N GLY A 478 -14.14 30.22 -1.07
CA GLY A 478 -15.45 30.84 -1.27
C GLY A 478 -16.36 30.14 -2.30
N LYS A 479 -15.97 28.97 -2.83
CA LYS A 479 -16.78 28.22 -3.81
C LYS A 479 -17.64 27.15 -3.14
N PRO A 480 -18.97 27.13 -3.37
CA PRO A 480 -19.80 25.99 -2.99
C PRO A 480 -19.53 24.82 -3.94
N CYS A 481 -19.47 23.61 -3.41
CA CYS A 481 -19.12 22.42 -4.19
C CYS A 481 -20.02 21.22 -3.87
N PRO A 482 -20.15 20.25 -4.79
CA PRO A 482 -20.88 19.01 -4.51
C PRO A 482 -20.07 18.10 -3.58
N ARG A 483 -20.75 17.15 -2.94
CA ARG A 483 -20.07 16.07 -2.21
C ARG A 483 -19.45 15.08 -3.21
N THR A 484 -18.23 14.63 -2.91
CA THR A 484 -17.57 13.51 -3.61
C THR A 484 -17.15 12.47 -2.59
N SER A 485 -16.79 11.26 -3.06
CA SER A 485 -16.27 10.20 -2.21
C SER A 485 -15.00 10.64 -1.45
N ASP A 486 -14.77 10.06 -0.28
CA ASP A 486 -13.57 10.20 0.54
C ASP A 486 -12.82 8.86 0.69
N ARG A 487 -13.13 7.87 -0.17
CA ARG A 487 -12.68 6.47 0.01
C ARG A 487 -11.23 6.26 -0.41
N CYS A 488 -10.98 6.31 -1.71
CA CYS A 488 -9.64 6.19 -2.29
C CYS A 488 -9.53 7.08 -3.53
N THR A 489 -8.30 7.40 -3.93
CA THR A 489 -8.02 8.30 -5.05
C THR A 489 -8.76 7.91 -6.32
N VAL A 490 -8.93 6.61 -6.59
CA VAL A 490 -9.65 6.14 -7.80
C VAL A 490 -11.14 6.47 -7.76
N TYR A 491 -11.82 6.24 -6.63
CA TYR A 491 -13.23 6.61 -6.49
C TYR A 491 -13.42 8.12 -6.47
N MET A 492 -12.51 8.84 -5.81
CA MET A 492 -12.47 10.30 -5.81
C MET A 492 -12.34 10.82 -7.25
N GLU A 493 -11.35 10.35 -8.01
CA GLU A 493 -11.12 10.74 -9.41
C GLU A 493 -12.32 10.46 -10.30
N ARG A 494 -12.94 9.27 -10.16
CA ARG A 494 -14.13 8.92 -10.92
C ARG A 494 -15.26 9.91 -10.65
N ASP A 495 -15.48 10.27 -9.39
CA ASP A 495 -16.50 11.26 -9.05
C ASP A 495 -16.17 12.63 -9.66
N LEU A 496 -14.91 13.05 -9.64
CA LEU A 496 -14.47 14.31 -10.28
C LEU A 496 -14.67 14.28 -11.80
N ASP A 497 -14.39 13.16 -12.47
CA ASP A 497 -14.62 12.98 -13.91
C ASP A 497 -16.12 13.07 -14.24
N LEU A 498 -16.97 12.47 -13.41
CA LEU A 498 -18.42 12.60 -13.55
C LEU A 498 -18.90 14.03 -13.34
N LEU A 499 -18.31 14.77 -12.39
CA LEU A 499 -18.64 16.19 -12.17
C LEU A 499 -18.19 17.07 -13.35
N MET A 500 -17.00 16.85 -13.90
CA MET A 500 -16.55 17.53 -15.12
C MET A 500 -17.49 17.24 -16.29
N ALA A 501 -17.85 15.96 -16.50
CA ALA A 501 -18.79 15.57 -17.57
C ALA A 501 -20.18 16.20 -17.39
N ARG A 502 -20.59 16.50 -16.15
CA ARG A 502 -21.83 17.21 -15.82
C ARG A 502 -21.73 18.74 -15.92
N GLY A 503 -20.56 19.29 -16.25
CA GLY A 503 -20.36 20.73 -16.48
C GLY A 503 -20.03 21.55 -15.22
N TRP A 504 -19.59 20.93 -14.13
CA TRP A 504 -19.11 21.67 -12.95
C TRP A 504 -17.83 22.45 -13.26
N SER A 505 -17.69 23.64 -12.66
CA SER A 505 -16.49 24.46 -12.90
C SER A 505 -15.25 23.89 -12.22
N LYS A 506 -14.07 24.13 -12.80
CA LYS A 506 -12.78 23.69 -12.24
C LYS A 506 -12.56 24.19 -10.81
N ASP A 507 -13.00 25.42 -10.50
CA ASP A 507 -12.93 26.02 -9.17
C ASP A 507 -13.76 25.25 -8.14
N GLN A 508 -14.98 24.86 -8.50
CA GLN A 508 -15.87 24.08 -7.62
C GLN A 508 -15.34 22.66 -7.42
N ILE A 509 -14.79 22.06 -8.48
CA ILE A 509 -14.13 20.75 -8.40
C ILE A 509 -12.89 20.85 -7.50
N ALA A 510 -12.10 21.92 -7.61
CA ALA A 510 -10.93 22.15 -6.77
C ALA A 510 -11.31 22.24 -5.27
N ALA A 511 -12.41 22.91 -4.94
CA ALA A 511 -12.96 22.93 -3.59
C ALA A 511 -13.44 21.54 -3.12
N ALA A 512 -14.12 20.78 -3.98
CA ALA A 512 -14.55 19.41 -3.68
C ALA A 512 -13.36 18.48 -3.38
N VAL A 513 -12.24 18.63 -4.10
CA VAL A 513 -11.00 17.89 -3.83
C VAL A 513 -10.48 18.13 -2.41
N LEU A 514 -10.43 19.39 -1.96
CA LEU A 514 -9.90 19.73 -0.63
C LEU A 514 -10.78 19.19 0.50
N HIS A 515 -12.10 19.26 0.32
CA HIS A 515 -13.05 18.63 1.22
C HIS A 515 -12.85 17.12 1.33
N SER A 516 -12.67 16.43 0.20
CA SER A 516 -12.49 14.98 0.20
C SER A 516 -11.13 14.55 0.72
N VAL A 517 -10.08 15.36 0.53
CA VAL A 517 -8.77 15.15 1.17
C VAL A 517 -8.89 15.23 2.69
N ARG A 518 -9.56 16.26 3.21
CA ARG A 518 -9.84 16.42 4.64
C ARG A 518 -10.67 15.26 5.20
N ASP A 519 -11.79 14.93 4.55
CA ASP A 519 -12.67 13.86 5.04
C ASP A 519 -11.94 12.52 5.08
N ASN A 520 -11.16 12.22 4.04
CA ASN A 520 -10.32 11.04 4.01
C ASN A 520 -9.35 11.04 5.20
N TYR A 521 -8.66 12.15 5.46
CA TYR A 521 -7.75 12.27 6.59
C TYR A 521 -8.46 12.03 7.94
N LEU A 522 -9.57 12.72 8.20
CA LEU A 522 -10.32 12.59 9.45
C LEU A 522 -10.88 11.17 9.64
N ASN A 523 -11.42 10.55 8.58
CA ASN A 523 -12.04 9.24 8.66
C ASN A 523 -11.03 8.08 8.66
N LYS A 524 -9.90 8.22 7.96
CA LYS A 524 -8.94 7.12 7.74
C LYS A 524 -7.67 7.22 8.56
N VAL A 525 -7.20 8.43 8.86
CA VAL A 525 -6.00 8.66 9.68
C VAL A 525 -6.40 8.90 11.12
N VAL A 526 -7.22 9.92 11.39
CA VAL A 526 -7.65 10.24 12.75
C VAL A 526 -8.57 9.13 13.30
N GLY A 527 -9.53 8.68 12.50
CA GLY A 527 -10.32 7.48 12.80
C GLY A 527 -11.06 7.53 14.13
N GLY A 528 -11.58 8.71 14.50
CA GLY A 528 -12.31 8.96 15.74
C GLY A 528 -11.45 9.25 16.97
N LEU A 529 -10.12 9.35 16.83
CA LEU A 529 -9.26 9.86 17.91
C LEU A 529 -9.65 11.28 18.32
N TYR A 530 -9.43 11.60 19.58
CA TYR A 530 -9.68 12.93 20.13
C TYR A 530 -8.78 13.98 19.44
N ILE A 531 -9.40 15.05 18.93
CA ILE A 531 -8.70 16.22 18.41
C ILE A 531 -8.78 17.29 19.50
N GLY A 532 -7.63 17.73 20.00
CA GLY A 532 -7.53 18.74 21.05
C GLY A 532 -7.91 20.13 20.57
N ASP A 533 -7.57 21.14 21.36
CA ASP A 533 -7.98 22.53 21.15
C ASP A 533 -6.86 23.37 20.53
N HIS A 534 -5.59 23.02 20.80
CA HIS A 534 -4.41 23.67 20.22
C HIS A 534 -3.89 22.86 19.04
N ILE A 535 -4.58 23.01 17.90
CA ILE A 535 -4.33 22.25 16.67
C ILE A 535 -3.31 22.96 15.79
N TYR A 536 -2.24 22.24 15.47
CA TYR A 536 -1.14 22.72 14.66
C TYR A 536 -1.06 21.99 13.31
N PHE A 537 -1.24 22.71 12.19
CA PHE A 537 -1.17 22.13 10.86
C PHE A 537 0.23 22.31 10.25
N GLN A 538 0.94 21.20 10.07
CA GLN A 538 2.28 21.09 9.52
C GLN A 538 2.31 20.41 8.14
N GLY A 539 3.46 20.54 7.46
CA GLY A 539 3.70 20.02 6.12
C GLY A 539 3.56 21.10 5.04
N ALA A 540 4.06 20.81 3.84
CA ALA A 540 4.00 21.73 2.71
C ALA A 540 2.55 22.04 2.29
N THR A 541 1.61 21.10 2.48
CA THR A 541 0.20 21.31 2.17
C THR A 541 -0.46 22.35 3.08
N ALA A 542 0.11 22.63 4.26
CA ALA A 542 -0.38 23.69 5.13
C ALA A 542 -0.16 25.10 4.53
N ARG A 543 0.68 25.23 3.48
CA ARG A 543 0.77 26.44 2.62
C ARG A 543 -0.50 26.66 1.77
N ASN A 544 -1.38 25.66 1.66
CA ASN A 544 -2.68 25.82 1.00
C ASN A 544 -3.71 26.33 2.01
N LYS A 545 -3.94 27.64 2.01
CA LYS A 545 -4.93 28.32 2.86
C LYS A 545 -6.33 27.72 2.76
N ALA A 546 -6.75 27.26 1.58
CA ALA A 546 -8.08 26.66 1.38
C ALA A 546 -8.19 25.27 2.02
N LEU A 547 -7.09 24.51 2.09
CA LEU A 547 -7.07 23.23 2.80
C LEU A 547 -7.20 23.44 4.32
N VAL A 548 -6.52 24.46 4.86
CA VAL A 548 -6.65 24.85 6.28
C VAL A 548 -8.09 25.26 6.58
N ALA A 549 -8.71 26.04 5.68
CA ALA A 549 -10.13 26.39 5.76
C ALA A 549 -11.03 25.14 5.76
N ALA A 550 -10.70 24.12 4.97
CA ALA A 550 -11.48 22.88 4.93
C ALA A 550 -11.50 22.21 6.31
N PHE A 551 -10.35 22.14 7.00
CA PHE A 551 -10.27 21.60 8.36
C PHE A 551 -11.01 22.47 9.38
N GLU A 552 -10.83 23.79 9.34
CA GLU A 552 -11.52 24.70 10.26
C GLU A 552 -13.05 24.59 10.14
N VAL A 553 -13.58 24.54 8.91
CA VAL A 553 -15.02 24.39 8.64
C VAL A 553 -15.58 23.09 9.18
N GLU A 554 -14.82 21.99 9.18
CA GLU A 554 -15.31 20.71 9.72
C GLU A 554 -15.18 20.64 11.23
N LEU A 555 -14.03 21.07 11.77
CA LEU A 555 -13.69 20.92 13.18
C LEU A 555 -14.32 22.00 14.06
N GLN A 556 -14.69 23.15 13.46
CA GLN A 556 -15.16 24.34 14.19
C GLN A 556 -14.19 24.77 15.30
N LYS A 557 -12.89 24.60 15.05
CA LYS A 557 -11.78 24.94 15.95
C LYS A 557 -10.71 25.73 15.20
N PRO A 558 -9.99 26.67 15.85
CA PRO A 558 -8.83 27.33 15.26
C PRO A 558 -7.75 26.32 14.85
N ILE A 559 -7.16 26.53 13.67
CA ILE A 559 -6.07 25.72 13.12
C ILE A 559 -4.84 26.62 12.94
N ALA A 560 -3.86 26.44 13.81
CA ALA A 560 -2.64 27.22 13.78
C ALA A 560 -1.69 26.73 12.66
N VAL A 561 -1.08 27.68 11.94
CA VAL A 561 -0.09 27.42 10.89
C VAL A 561 1.10 28.35 11.11
N SER A 562 2.32 27.82 11.11
CA SER A 562 3.53 28.65 11.14
C SER A 562 4.02 29.02 9.75
N PRO A 563 4.71 30.18 9.62
CA PRO A 563 5.49 30.50 8.42
C PRO A 563 6.47 29.38 7.99
N TYR A 564 6.93 28.56 8.95
CA TYR A 564 7.84 27.43 8.76
C TYR A 564 7.12 26.08 8.62
N CYS A 565 5.80 26.05 8.36
CA CYS A 565 5.00 24.80 8.34
C CYS A 565 5.58 23.70 7.42
N HIS A 566 6.26 24.09 6.35
CA HIS A 566 6.87 23.19 5.37
C HIS A 566 8.28 22.70 5.76
N LEU A 567 8.82 23.20 6.87
CA LEU A 567 10.20 22.99 7.37
C LEU A 567 10.24 22.40 8.78
N THR A 568 9.10 22.05 9.37
CA THR A 568 9.01 21.64 10.77
C THR A 568 9.87 20.41 11.09
N GLY A 569 10.00 19.46 10.15
CA GLY A 569 10.92 18.32 10.30
C GLY A 569 12.39 18.74 10.42
N SER A 570 12.89 19.60 9.51
CA SER A 570 14.27 20.08 9.57
C SER A 570 14.50 21.00 10.77
N LEU A 571 13.56 21.90 11.06
CA LEU A 571 13.61 22.78 12.24
C LEU A 571 13.70 21.98 13.54
N GLY A 572 12.85 20.95 13.68
CA GLY A 572 12.88 20.04 14.81
C GLY A 572 14.21 19.34 14.96
N MET A 573 14.83 18.92 13.86
CA MET A 573 16.15 18.30 13.90
C MET A 573 17.27 19.28 14.25
N SER A 574 17.20 20.54 13.83
CA SER A 574 18.18 21.56 14.25
C SER A 574 18.15 21.73 15.77
N LEU A 575 16.95 21.79 16.36
CA LEU A 575 16.76 21.85 17.82
C LEU A 575 17.34 20.60 18.51
N LEU A 576 17.01 19.41 18.01
CA LEU A 576 17.38 18.15 18.64
C LEU A 576 18.87 17.84 18.52
N ALA A 577 19.51 18.18 17.39
CA ALA A 577 20.96 18.08 17.25
C ALA A 577 21.68 18.94 18.29
N ARG A 578 21.13 20.12 18.60
CA ARG A 578 21.67 21.04 19.59
C ARG A 578 21.33 20.66 21.04
N GLU A 579 20.25 19.91 21.28
CA GLU A 579 19.85 19.49 22.63
C GLU A 579 20.48 18.16 23.04
N ARG A 580 20.62 17.20 22.11
CA ARG A 580 20.96 15.80 22.44
C ARG A 580 22.41 15.41 22.17
N VAL A 581 23.11 16.14 21.31
CA VAL A 581 24.51 15.84 21.00
C VAL A 581 25.40 16.67 21.94
N PRO A 582 26.33 16.06 22.69
CA PRO A 582 27.29 16.80 23.50
C PRO A 582 28.10 17.78 22.64
N GLU A 583 28.31 19.00 23.11
CA GLU A 583 28.98 20.06 22.33
C GLU A 583 30.36 19.64 21.80
N ALA A 584 31.10 18.85 22.58
CA ALA A 584 32.43 18.32 22.20
C ALA A 584 32.39 17.29 21.06
N GLU A 585 31.25 16.65 20.81
CA GLU A 585 31.10 15.59 19.81
C GLU A 585 30.41 16.07 18.53
N ARG A 586 29.89 17.29 18.52
CA ARG A 586 29.11 17.81 17.38
C ARG A 586 29.97 18.07 16.16
N SER A 587 29.47 17.61 15.02
CA SER A 587 30.02 17.81 13.68
C SER A 587 31.45 17.28 13.51
N ALA A 588 31.92 16.41 14.41
CA ALA A 588 33.28 15.87 14.40
C ALA A 588 33.56 15.01 13.16
N ARG A 589 32.53 14.35 12.60
CA ARG A 589 32.62 13.52 11.38
C ARG A 589 31.93 14.16 10.18
N PHE A 590 31.36 15.36 10.34
CA PHE A 590 30.56 15.99 9.30
C PHE A 590 31.46 16.51 8.17
N LYS A 591 31.15 16.13 6.93
CA LYS A 591 31.95 16.51 5.75
C LYS A 591 31.85 17.99 5.37
N GLY A 592 30.93 18.74 5.98
CA GLY A 592 30.70 20.15 5.66
C GLY A 592 29.93 20.36 4.36
N LEU A 593 29.71 21.64 4.01
CA LEU A 593 29.04 22.02 2.76
C LEU A 593 29.84 21.66 1.49
N ALA A 594 31.12 21.28 1.64
CA ALA A 594 31.96 20.81 0.54
C ALA A 594 31.46 19.50 -0.10
N PHE A 595 30.66 18.71 0.62
CA PHE A 595 30.03 17.49 0.08
C PHE A 595 29.16 17.75 -1.16
N ALA A 596 28.73 19.01 -1.39
CA ALA A 596 28.03 19.42 -2.61
C ALA A 596 28.76 19.04 -3.91
N ASP A 597 30.09 19.02 -3.90
CA ASP A 597 30.94 18.77 -5.06
C ASP A 597 31.54 17.34 -5.06
N GLU A 598 31.23 16.52 -4.04
CA GLU A 598 31.81 15.18 -3.89
C GLU A 598 31.24 14.21 -4.93
N LYS A 599 32.12 13.45 -5.60
CA LYS A 599 31.68 12.42 -6.54
C LYS A 599 31.21 11.19 -5.77
N VAL A 600 29.91 10.88 -5.87
CA VAL A 600 29.30 9.70 -5.26
C VAL A 600 28.90 8.72 -6.34
N THR A 601 29.30 7.46 -6.21
CA THR A 601 28.82 6.36 -7.07
C THR A 601 27.97 5.40 -6.26
N VAL A 602 26.93 4.85 -6.88
CA VAL A 602 26.05 3.85 -6.28
C VAL A 602 26.11 2.61 -7.16
N ASP A 603 26.69 1.54 -6.63
CA ASP A 603 26.71 0.22 -7.28
C ASP A 603 25.66 -0.69 -6.63
N HIS A 604 25.27 -1.78 -7.31
CA HIS A 604 24.35 -2.78 -6.76
C HIS A 604 25.00 -4.17 -6.63
N GLU A 605 24.69 -4.86 -5.54
CA GLU A 605 25.17 -6.22 -5.28
C GLU A 605 24.07 -7.06 -4.62
N ILE A 606 23.91 -8.33 -5.02
CA ILE A 606 23.02 -9.26 -4.31
C ILE A 606 23.81 -9.97 -3.21
N CYS A 607 23.43 -9.75 -1.95
CA CYS A 607 23.98 -10.45 -0.80
C CYS A 607 23.33 -11.83 -0.64
N ASP A 608 24.12 -12.89 -0.85
CA ASP A 608 23.70 -14.30 -0.79
C ASP A 608 23.97 -14.99 0.56
N LEU A 609 24.51 -14.26 1.54
CA LEU A 609 24.92 -14.80 2.84
C LEU A 609 23.77 -15.31 3.72
N CYS A 610 22.51 -15.05 3.39
CA CYS A 610 21.35 -15.61 4.09
C CYS A 610 20.12 -15.73 3.17
N HIS A 611 19.03 -16.29 3.70
CA HIS A 611 17.78 -16.53 2.96
C HIS A 611 17.07 -15.27 2.44
N ASN A 612 17.52 -14.07 2.84
CA ASN A 612 16.91 -12.81 2.42
C ASN A 612 17.33 -12.37 1.01
N LEU A 613 18.45 -12.89 0.46
CA LEU A 613 18.98 -12.53 -0.87
C LEU A 613 18.91 -11.01 -1.13
N CYS A 614 19.45 -10.21 -0.21
CA CYS A 614 19.21 -8.76 -0.19
C CYS A 614 19.84 -8.11 -1.41
N ASN A 615 19.11 -7.24 -2.13
CA ASN A 615 19.74 -6.34 -3.10
C ASN A 615 20.32 -5.14 -2.34
N LEU A 616 21.64 -4.98 -2.38
CA LEU A 616 22.38 -3.95 -1.68
C LEU A 616 22.73 -2.80 -2.61
N SER A 617 22.70 -1.59 -2.09
CA SER A 617 23.26 -0.40 -2.74
C SER A 617 24.55 -0.01 -2.05
N ILE A 618 25.65 -0.10 -2.79
CA ILE A 618 26.99 0.21 -2.34
C ILE A 618 27.31 1.64 -2.74
N ILE A 619 27.17 2.55 -1.78
CA ILE A 619 27.43 3.97 -1.94
C ILE A 619 28.91 4.22 -1.66
N ARG A 620 29.63 4.76 -2.64
CA ARG A 620 31.04 5.14 -2.52
C ARG A 620 31.15 6.65 -2.60
N ALA A 621 31.63 7.25 -1.52
CA ALA A 621 31.84 8.70 -1.39
C ALA A 621 33.29 8.93 -0.92
N GLY A 622 34.19 9.18 -1.87
CA GLY A 622 35.63 9.23 -1.61
C GLY A 622 36.18 7.86 -1.17
N GLN A 623 36.76 7.80 0.04
CA GLN A 623 37.29 6.57 0.64
C GLN A 623 36.25 5.78 1.45
N GLU A 624 35.08 6.37 1.70
CA GLU A 624 34.03 5.72 2.46
C GLU A 624 33.16 4.84 1.56
N VAL A 625 32.85 3.64 2.07
CA VAL A 625 31.95 2.68 1.43
C VAL A 625 30.83 2.38 2.40
N VAL A 626 29.62 2.81 2.06
CA VAL A 626 28.41 2.57 2.83
C VAL A 626 27.53 1.63 2.03
N ALA A 627 27.24 0.44 2.54
CA ALA A 627 26.23 -0.43 1.94
C ALA A 627 24.87 -0.23 2.60
N TRP A 628 23.85 -0.13 1.78
CA TRP A 628 22.46 -0.01 2.18
C TRP A 628 21.65 -1.20 1.69
N GLY A 629 20.59 -1.61 2.41
CA GLY A 629 19.72 -2.74 2.01
C GLY A 629 19.94 -4.06 2.78
N LEU A 630 20.82 -4.09 3.80
CA LEU A 630 21.06 -5.27 4.63
C LEU A 630 19.87 -5.55 5.59
N LYS A 631 18.92 -6.39 5.16
CA LYS A 631 17.73 -6.78 5.96
C LYS A 631 18.06 -7.63 7.20
N CYS A 632 19.27 -8.19 7.26
CA CYS A 632 19.72 -8.99 8.39
C CYS A 632 20.35 -8.17 9.53
N GLY A 633 20.47 -6.84 9.38
CA GLY A 633 21.04 -5.96 10.42
C GLY A 633 22.55 -6.13 10.62
N ARG A 634 23.24 -6.76 9.66
CA ARG A 634 24.69 -6.93 9.59
C ARG A 634 25.32 -5.68 8.98
N ASP A 635 26.54 -5.34 9.37
CA ASP A 635 27.35 -4.34 8.66
C ASP A 635 27.97 -4.96 7.41
N TYR A 636 28.16 -4.17 6.35
CA TYR A 636 28.60 -4.69 5.04
C TYR A 636 29.84 -5.60 5.12
N GLY A 637 30.84 -5.20 5.91
CA GLY A 637 32.10 -5.93 6.06
C GLY A 637 32.06 -7.16 6.97
N GLU A 638 30.99 -7.40 7.74
CA GLU A 638 30.93 -8.54 8.66
C GLU A 638 30.55 -9.83 7.94
N LYS A 639 31.26 -10.96 8.11
CA LYS A 639 30.90 -12.24 7.45
C LYS A 639 29.86 -13.08 8.20
N ARG A 640 29.51 -12.70 9.44
CA ARG A 640 28.55 -13.40 10.30
C ARG A 640 27.66 -12.38 11.00
N MET A 641 26.40 -12.71 11.24
CA MET A 641 25.56 -11.89 12.12
C MET A 641 26.15 -11.89 13.53
N ARG A 642 26.23 -10.71 14.15
CA ARG A 642 26.39 -10.64 15.61
C ARG A 642 25.18 -11.31 16.26
N VAL A 643 25.43 -12.29 17.11
CA VAL A 643 24.37 -12.90 17.93
C VAL A 643 23.97 -11.85 18.96
N ARG A 644 22.88 -11.12 18.67
CA ARG A 644 22.27 -10.21 19.65
C ARG A 644 21.64 -11.05 20.77
N ASP A 645 21.67 -10.52 21.99
CA ASP A 645 20.98 -11.16 23.10
C ASP A 645 19.47 -11.22 22.81
N LEU A 646 18.95 -12.43 22.69
CA LEU A 646 17.55 -12.71 22.39
C LEU A 646 16.83 -13.24 23.64
N THR A 647 17.34 -12.99 24.85
CA THR A 647 16.66 -13.25 26.12
C THR A 647 15.24 -12.65 26.14
N ALA A 648 15.06 -11.47 25.55
CA ALA A 648 13.76 -10.81 25.38
C ALA A 648 12.79 -11.54 24.41
N TYR A 649 13.30 -12.49 23.60
CA TYR A 649 12.55 -13.35 22.67
C TYR A 649 12.53 -14.83 23.12
N GLU A 650 13.05 -15.14 24.30
CA GLU A 650 13.22 -16.53 24.76
C GLU A 650 11.89 -17.24 24.97
N SER A 651 10.88 -16.52 25.46
CA SER A 651 9.52 -17.02 25.63
C SER A 651 8.93 -17.52 24.30
N TRP A 652 9.19 -16.79 23.20
CA TRP A 652 8.82 -17.22 21.86
C TRP A 652 9.60 -18.46 21.43
N LYS A 653 10.93 -18.49 21.59
CA LYS A 653 11.75 -19.65 21.17
C LYS A 653 11.29 -20.93 21.86
N ARG A 654 10.99 -20.86 23.16
CA ARG A 654 10.45 -21.98 23.95
C ARG A 654 9.05 -22.36 23.47
N ARG A 655 8.17 -21.40 23.23
CA ARG A 655 6.84 -21.64 22.63
C ARG A 655 6.93 -22.28 21.24
N ALA A 656 7.84 -21.81 20.38
CA ALA A 656 8.08 -22.36 19.04
C ALA A 656 8.72 -23.75 19.11
N ALA A 657 9.58 -24.00 20.09
CA ALA A 657 10.11 -25.32 20.38
C ALA A 657 9.02 -26.27 20.87
N ALA A 658 8.09 -25.85 21.74
CA ALA A 658 6.92 -26.63 22.13
C ALA A 658 5.96 -26.87 20.96
N TRP A 659 5.85 -25.88 20.08
CA TRP A 659 5.13 -26.01 18.81
C TRP A 659 5.83 -27.02 17.89
N ALA A 660 7.17 -27.07 17.82
CA ALA A 660 7.92 -27.99 16.96
C ALA A 660 8.14 -29.40 17.55
N ASN A 661 8.37 -29.49 18.86
CA ASN A 661 8.69 -30.70 19.61
C ASN A 661 7.44 -31.26 20.29
N GLY A 662 7.01 -32.43 19.86
CA GLY A 662 6.16 -33.29 20.67
C GLY A 662 6.40 -34.75 20.34
N ALA A 663 7.27 -35.43 21.09
CA ALA A 663 7.71 -36.81 20.89
C ALA A 663 8.43 -37.12 19.55
N LYS A 664 9.73 -37.45 19.67
CA LYS A 664 10.47 -38.31 18.71
C LYS A 664 9.64 -39.57 18.41
N PRO A 665 9.81 -40.20 17.24
CA PRO A 665 9.08 -41.43 16.90
C PRO A 665 9.16 -42.43 18.06
N SER A 666 8.03 -43.02 18.46
CA SER A 666 8.10 -44.29 19.16
C SER A 666 8.69 -45.29 18.17
N THR A 667 9.95 -45.62 18.37
CA THR A 667 10.61 -46.75 17.73
C THR A 667 10.03 -48.02 18.34
N GLU A 668 8.79 -48.38 17.98
CA GLU A 668 8.22 -49.72 18.17
C GLU A 668 6.76 -49.75 17.71
N ARG A 669 6.58 -50.07 16.42
CA ARG A 669 5.50 -50.92 15.86
C ARG A 669 5.74 -51.06 14.36
N GLY A 670 5.90 -52.30 13.93
CA GLY A 670 6.56 -52.70 12.68
C GLY A 670 5.93 -52.22 11.37
N ARG A 671 6.83 -51.92 10.41
CA ARG A 671 6.86 -52.26 8.97
C ARG A 671 5.54 -52.40 8.14
N ALA A 672 4.46 -51.69 8.47
CA ALA A 672 3.49 -51.29 7.46
C ALA A 672 3.80 -49.85 7.02
N ALA A 673 3.81 -49.56 5.71
CA ALA A 673 4.03 -48.21 5.20
C ALA A 673 2.93 -47.28 5.74
N ARG A 674 3.31 -46.32 6.60
CA ARG A 674 2.39 -45.34 7.18
C ARG A 674 2.03 -44.30 6.11
N PRO A 675 0.75 -43.95 5.94
CA PRO A 675 0.37 -42.91 4.99
C PRO A 675 1.01 -41.57 5.40
N ARG A 676 1.65 -40.90 4.44
CA ARG A 676 2.28 -39.58 4.61
C ARG A 676 1.22 -38.50 4.43
N ILE A 677 0.94 -37.76 5.49
CA ILE A 677 -0.15 -36.78 5.55
C ILE A 677 0.46 -35.38 5.68
N GLY A 678 0.25 -34.56 4.67
CA GLY A 678 0.65 -33.16 4.65
C GLY A 678 -0.20 -32.31 5.58
N LEU A 679 0.44 -31.58 6.51
CA LEU A 679 -0.19 -30.59 7.37
C LEU A 679 0.36 -29.18 7.03
N LEU A 680 -0.53 -28.30 6.60
CA LEU A 680 -0.21 -26.94 6.18
C LEU A 680 0.20 -26.07 7.37
N ARG A 681 1.29 -25.30 7.23
CA ARG A 681 1.66 -24.22 8.15
C ARG A 681 0.92 -22.93 7.81
N SER A 682 -0.41 -22.93 7.86
CA SER A 682 -1.24 -21.77 7.51
C SER A 682 -2.59 -21.77 8.22
N LEU A 683 -3.25 -20.62 8.32
CA LEU A 683 -4.66 -20.51 8.74
C LEU A 683 -4.97 -21.31 10.03
N GLY A 684 -6.12 -21.98 10.08
CA GLY A 684 -6.60 -22.70 11.26
C GLY A 684 -5.65 -23.79 11.76
N THR A 685 -4.91 -24.47 10.88
CA THR A 685 -3.96 -25.52 11.28
C THR A 685 -2.73 -24.95 12.00
N TYR A 686 -2.36 -23.70 11.76
CA TYR A 686 -1.21 -23.05 12.41
C TYR A 686 -1.35 -22.97 13.94
N GLY A 687 -2.51 -22.50 14.41
CA GLY A 687 -2.79 -22.36 15.85
C GLY A 687 -3.18 -23.67 16.55
N TYR A 688 -3.61 -24.67 15.77
CA TYR A 688 -4.04 -25.99 16.24
C TYR A 688 -3.04 -27.08 15.86
N TYR A 689 -1.78 -26.69 15.69
CA TYR A 689 -0.73 -27.61 15.28
C TYR A 689 -0.55 -28.77 16.28
N PRO A 690 -0.44 -28.54 17.62
CA PRO A 690 -0.35 -29.64 18.58
C PRO A 690 -1.54 -30.60 18.51
N PHE A 691 -2.74 -30.05 18.29
CA PHE A 691 -3.97 -30.82 18.13
C PHE A 691 -3.89 -31.74 16.92
N TRP A 692 -3.74 -31.18 15.70
CA TRP A 692 -3.84 -31.96 14.47
C TRP A 692 -2.69 -32.94 14.29
N ARG A 693 -1.49 -32.55 14.73
CA ARG A 693 -0.33 -33.43 14.74
C ARG A 693 -0.56 -34.65 15.63
N THR A 694 -1.07 -34.45 16.84
CA THR A 694 -1.36 -35.57 17.76
C THR A 694 -2.47 -36.45 17.18
N PHE A 695 -3.57 -35.84 16.73
CA PHE A 695 -4.69 -36.55 16.11
C PHE A 695 -4.25 -37.50 14.98
N LEU A 696 -3.48 -36.99 14.02
CA LEU A 696 -3.06 -37.77 12.85
C LEU A 696 -2.04 -38.86 13.20
N ARG A 697 -1.15 -38.62 14.17
CA ARG A 697 -0.15 -39.61 14.62
C ARG A 697 -0.79 -40.75 15.41
N GLU A 698 -1.77 -40.45 16.27
CA GLU A 698 -2.54 -41.47 17.00
C GLU A 698 -3.31 -42.39 16.04
N LEU A 699 -3.68 -41.89 14.86
CA LEU A 699 -4.28 -42.68 13.80
C LEU A 699 -3.26 -43.41 12.90
N GLY A 700 -1.98 -43.39 13.25
CA GLY A 700 -0.93 -44.10 12.53
C GLY A 700 -0.36 -43.38 11.30
N GLY A 701 -0.72 -42.10 11.07
CA GLY A 701 -0.20 -41.29 9.98
C GLY A 701 1.21 -40.74 10.24
N GLU A 702 2.00 -40.62 9.18
CA GLU A 702 3.26 -39.86 9.18
C GLU A 702 2.99 -38.40 8.79
N VAL A 703 3.05 -37.48 9.75
CA VAL A 703 2.75 -36.07 9.50
C VAL A 703 3.94 -35.34 8.88
N VAL A 704 3.77 -34.83 7.67
CA VAL A 704 4.75 -34.04 6.92
C VAL A 704 4.31 -32.57 6.91
N TYR A 705 5.22 -31.65 7.23
CA TYR A 705 4.90 -30.23 7.29
C TYR A 705 5.32 -29.51 6.02
N SER A 706 4.56 -28.48 5.65
CA SER A 706 5.03 -27.56 4.62
C SER A 706 6.30 -26.81 5.09
N PRO A 707 7.13 -26.29 4.17
CA PRO A 707 8.29 -25.47 4.51
C PRO A 707 7.94 -24.26 5.40
N VAL A 708 8.95 -23.61 5.98
CA VAL A 708 8.73 -22.31 6.64
C VAL A 708 8.21 -21.31 5.59
N SER A 709 7.17 -20.56 5.96
CA SER A 709 6.61 -19.49 5.12
C SER A 709 7.71 -18.51 4.70
N SER A 710 7.69 -18.14 3.43
CA SER A 710 8.67 -17.24 2.82
C SER A 710 8.05 -16.55 1.61
N GLU A 711 8.70 -15.51 1.09
CA GLU A 711 8.31 -14.84 -0.14
C GLU A 711 8.18 -15.82 -1.32
N LYS A 712 9.07 -16.82 -1.39
CA LYS A 712 9.01 -17.90 -2.40
C LYS A 712 7.72 -18.72 -2.31
N ILE A 713 7.28 -19.08 -1.09
CA ILE A 713 6.04 -19.84 -0.91
C ILE A 713 4.83 -18.96 -1.23
N LEU A 714 4.85 -17.69 -0.81
CA LEU A 714 3.78 -16.75 -1.11
C LEU A 714 3.62 -16.54 -2.63
N HIS A 715 4.73 -16.37 -3.36
CA HIS A 715 4.75 -16.25 -4.82
C HIS A 715 4.14 -17.48 -5.50
N ARG A 716 4.55 -18.70 -5.11
CA ARG A 716 3.96 -19.95 -5.62
C ARG A 716 2.45 -20.02 -5.38
N GLY A 717 1.98 -19.50 -4.26
CA GLY A 717 0.55 -19.40 -3.95
C GLY A 717 -0.17 -18.39 -4.83
N GLY A 718 0.46 -17.25 -5.11
CA GLY A 718 -0.07 -16.22 -6.00
C GLY A 718 -0.32 -16.73 -7.42
N GLU A 719 0.61 -17.52 -7.96
CA GLU A 719 0.53 -18.09 -9.33
C GLU A 719 -0.71 -18.98 -9.56
N ILE A 720 -1.21 -19.63 -8.52
CA ILE A 720 -2.32 -20.60 -8.62
C ILE A 720 -3.61 -20.07 -7.97
N SER A 721 -3.61 -18.83 -7.48
CA SER A 721 -4.78 -18.26 -6.83
C SER A 721 -5.84 -17.90 -7.87
N THR A 722 -7.07 -18.36 -7.63
CA THR A 722 -8.22 -18.19 -8.54
C THR A 722 -9.08 -16.97 -8.23
N ALA A 723 -8.76 -16.25 -7.16
CA ALA A 723 -9.41 -15.01 -6.76
C ALA A 723 -8.47 -14.16 -5.90
N GLU A 724 -8.90 -12.94 -5.58
CA GLU A 724 -8.19 -12.08 -4.63
C GLU A 724 -8.48 -12.51 -3.19
N TYR A 725 -7.44 -13.00 -2.51
CA TYR A 725 -7.51 -13.42 -1.12
C TYR A 725 -6.52 -12.64 -0.26
N CYS A 726 -6.76 -12.62 1.06
CA CYS A 726 -5.76 -12.10 2.00
C CYS A 726 -4.48 -12.97 1.98
N ALA A 727 -3.33 -12.36 2.29
CA ALA A 727 -2.02 -13.02 2.20
C ALA A 727 -1.93 -14.39 2.91
N PRO A 728 -2.56 -14.63 4.09
CA PRO A 728 -2.54 -15.96 4.73
C PRO A 728 -3.22 -17.07 3.91
N VAL A 729 -4.23 -16.74 3.11
CA VAL A 729 -4.90 -17.72 2.22
C VAL A 729 -4.02 -17.99 1.01
N VAL A 730 -3.45 -16.96 0.39
CA VAL A 730 -2.48 -17.12 -0.71
C VAL A 730 -1.27 -17.96 -0.25
N MET A 731 -0.75 -17.68 0.95
CA MET A 731 0.32 -18.47 1.57
C MET A 731 -0.09 -19.94 1.73
N SER A 732 -1.34 -20.22 2.08
CA SER A 732 -1.86 -21.60 2.19
C SER A 732 -1.86 -22.34 0.85
N HIS A 733 -2.09 -21.64 -0.27
CA HIS A 733 -2.01 -22.23 -1.61
C HIS A 733 -0.58 -22.65 -1.93
N GLY A 734 0.39 -21.79 -1.63
CA GLY A 734 1.81 -22.08 -1.78
C GLY A 734 2.27 -23.27 -0.93
N HIS A 735 1.81 -23.34 0.32
CA HIS A 735 2.08 -24.48 1.21
C HIS A 735 1.48 -25.79 0.70
N ALA A 736 0.26 -25.75 0.16
CA ALA A 736 -0.38 -26.93 -0.42
C ALA A 736 0.40 -27.44 -1.62
N ARG A 737 0.77 -26.54 -2.54
CA ARG A 737 1.59 -26.85 -3.70
C ARG A 737 2.95 -27.45 -3.31
N ALA A 738 3.64 -26.85 -2.34
CA ALA A 738 4.94 -27.34 -1.86
C ALA A 738 4.85 -28.77 -1.25
N LEU A 739 3.79 -29.07 -0.50
CA LEU A 739 3.57 -30.41 0.05
C LEU A 739 3.30 -31.46 -1.05
N LEU A 740 2.52 -31.09 -2.06
CA LEU A 740 2.13 -31.99 -3.13
C LEU A 740 3.26 -32.24 -4.14
N GLU A 741 3.97 -31.19 -4.54
CA GLU A 741 5.03 -31.23 -5.56
C GLU A 741 6.39 -31.63 -4.96
N ASP A 742 6.80 -31.02 -3.84
CA ASP A 742 8.17 -31.17 -3.34
C ASP A 742 8.30 -32.30 -2.31
N SER A 743 7.26 -32.50 -1.49
CA SER A 743 7.32 -33.43 -0.36
C SER A 743 6.71 -34.81 -0.65
N GLY A 744 5.91 -34.94 -1.71
CA GLY A 744 5.32 -36.19 -2.16
C GLY A 744 4.40 -36.84 -1.12
N VAL A 745 3.48 -36.07 -0.52
CA VAL A 745 2.53 -36.59 0.48
C VAL A 745 1.41 -37.43 -0.17
N ASP A 746 0.94 -38.47 0.49
CA ASP A 746 -0.18 -39.29 0.01
C ASP A 746 -1.49 -38.49 0.11
N TYR A 747 -1.68 -37.85 1.26
CA TYR A 747 -2.86 -37.07 1.59
C TYR A 747 -2.51 -35.66 2.05
N LEU A 748 -3.38 -34.69 1.77
CA LEU A 748 -3.33 -33.36 2.35
C LEU A 748 -4.47 -33.21 3.36
N PHE A 749 -4.15 -32.92 4.62
CA PHE A 749 -5.14 -32.72 5.67
C PHE A 749 -5.49 -31.25 5.83
N VAL A 750 -6.73 -30.90 5.52
CA VAL A 750 -7.23 -29.52 5.57
C VAL A 750 -8.64 -29.53 6.17
N PRO A 751 -8.81 -29.21 7.46
CA PRO A 751 -10.12 -29.25 8.10
C PRO A 751 -10.98 -28.01 7.80
N HIS A 752 -12.29 -28.20 7.63
CA HIS A 752 -13.27 -27.11 7.71
C HIS A 752 -13.48 -26.74 9.19
N MET A 753 -12.65 -25.85 9.74
CA MET A 753 -12.81 -25.42 11.14
C MET A 753 -13.90 -24.37 11.26
N LEU A 754 -15.06 -24.74 11.83
CA LEU A 754 -16.26 -23.91 11.86
C LEU A 754 -16.30 -22.97 13.08
N ARG A 755 -16.27 -23.54 14.29
CA ARG A 755 -16.37 -22.79 15.54
C ARG A 755 -15.71 -23.52 16.72
N GLU A 756 -15.40 -22.74 17.75
CA GLU A 756 -15.03 -23.21 19.09
C GLU A 756 -16.27 -23.30 20.00
N PRO A 757 -16.19 -23.98 21.17
CA PRO A 757 -17.21 -23.88 22.20
C PRO A 757 -17.49 -22.42 22.55
N VAL A 758 -18.77 -22.08 22.60
CA VAL A 758 -19.23 -20.73 22.92
C VAL A 758 -19.17 -20.56 24.45
N PRO A 759 -18.42 -19.57 24.96
CA PRO A 759 -18.41 -19.30 26.40
C PRO A 759 -19.81 -18.87 26.87
N LYS A 760 -20.16 -19.18 28.12
CA LYS A 760 -21.47 -18.83 28.69
C LYS A 760 -21.74 -17.32 28.53
N GLY A 761 -22.89 -16.97 27.95
CA GLY A 761 -23.33 -15.60 27.71
C GLY A 761 -23.01 -15.04 26.32
N PHE A 762 -22.07 -15.63 25.58
CA PHE A 762 -21.75 -15.22 24.22
C PHE A 762 -22.73 -15.83 23.21
N THR A 763 -22.90 -15.17 22.06
CA THR A 763 -23.78 -15.67 20.98
C THR A 763 -23.15 -16.81 20.19
N ASP A 764 -21.89 -16.63 19.75
CA ASP A 764 -21.21 -17.50 18.79
C ASP A 764 -19.68 -17.45 18.97
N ALA A 765 -18.92 -18.35 18.33
CA ALA A 765 -17.44 -18.33 18.35
C ALA A 765 -16.84 -18.92 17.05
N HIS A 766 -17.16 -18.32 15.90
CA HIS A 766 -16.76 -18.83 14.59
C HIS A 766 -15.33 -18.45 14.18
N PHE A 767 -14.67 -19.33 13.42
CA PHE A 767 -13.45 -18.98 12.67
C PHE A 767 -13.80 -18.13 11.45
N CYS A 768 -12.83 -17.48 10.79
CA CYS A 768 -13.18 -16.68 9.60
C CYS A 768 -13.71 -17.54 8.46
N CYS A 769 -14.51 -16.94 7.58
CA CYS A 769 -15.09 -17.60 6.41
C CYS A 769 -14.06 -18.37 5.58
N TYR A 770 -12.86 -17.84 5.37
CA TYR A 770 -11.80 -18.55 4.63
C TYR A 770 -11.21 -19.76 5.37
N VAL A 771 -11.16 -19.75 6.69
CA VAL A 771 -10.79 -20.94 7.48
C VAL A 771 -11.90 -21.99 7.39
N GLN A 772 -13.17 -21.57 7.44
CA GLN A 772 -14.31 -22.47 7.33
C GLN A 772 -14.40 -23.09 5.92
N ALA A 773 -14.15 -22.31 4.87
CA ALA A 773 -14.23 -22.73 3.47
C ALA A 773 -12.90 -23.26 2.90
N HIS A 774 -11.82 -23.30 3.71
CA HIS A 774 -10.45 -23.54 3.23
C HIS A 774 -10.31 -24.76 2.31
N PRO A 775 -10.87 -25.93 2.63
CA PRO A 775 -10.76 -27.10 1.76
C PRO A 775 -11.47 -26.92 0.42
N GLY A 776 -12.59 -26.20 0.40
CA GLY A 776 -13.32 -25.86 -0.83
C GLY A 776 -12.53 -24.88 -1.71
N VAL A 777 -11.88 -23.89 -1.09
CA VAL A 777 -11.00 -22.95 -1.79
C VAL A 777 -9.81 -23.66 -2.42
N LEU A 778 -9.16 -24.59 -1.71
CA LEU A 778 -8.06 -25.37 -2.30
C LEU A 778 -8.55 -26.29 -3.41
N LYS A 779 -9.74 -26.89 -3.26
CA LYS A 779 -10.34 -27.78 -4.27
C LYS A 779 -10.71 -27.06 -5.57
N SER A 780 -10.99 -25.76 -5.54
CA SER A 780 -11.31 -25.00 -6.76
C SER A 780 -10.07 -24.70 -7.63
N ILE A 781 -8.86 -24.93 -7.10
CA ILE A 781 -7.60 -24.73 -7.84
C ILE A 781 -7.31 -25.99 -8.66
N GLU A 782 -7.66 -25.95 -9.96
CA GLU A 782 -7.48 -27.09 -10.88
C GLU A 782 -6.05 -27.64 -10.89
N GLY A 783 -5.04 -26.75 -10.82
CA GLY A 783 -3.62 -27.12 -10.84
C GLY A 783 -3.15 -28.01 -9.67
N LEU A 784 -3.88 -28.08 -8.55
CA LEU A 784 -3.48 -28.90 -7.39
C LEU A 784 -3.90 -30.37 -7.50
N ASN A 785 -4.85 -30.72 -8.39
CA ASN A 785 -5.30 -32.09 -8.63
C ASN A 785 -5.62 -32.88 -7.34
N LEU A 786 -6.34 -32.24 -6.40
CA LEU A 786 -6.53 -32.76 -5.04
C LEU A 786 -7.36 -34.05 -4.97
N GLY A 787 -8.33 -34.26 -5.87
CA GLY A 787 -9.09 -35.51 -6.01
C GLY A 787 -9.48 -36.16 -4.68
N ARG A 788 -9.12 -37.43 -4.50
CA ARG A 788 -9.29 -38.20 -3.24
C ARG A 788 -8.16 -37.99 -2.22
N ARG A 789 -7.13 -37.23 -2.55
CA ARG A 789 -5.96 -36.95 -1.68
C ARG A 789 -6.29 -35.91 -0.59
N LEU A 790 -7.38 -35.16 -0.72
CA LEU A 790 -7.79 -34.16 0.25
C LEU A 790 -8.62 -34.76 1.39
N LEU A 791 -8.07 -34.76 2.61
CA LEU A 791 -8.78 -35.12 3.83
C LEU A 791 -9.38 -33.85 4.45
N ALA A 792 -10.69 -33.67 4.28
CA ALA A 792 -11.40 -32.45 4.67
C ALA A 792 -12.54 -32.68 5.68
N PRO A 793 -12.24 -33.00 6.95
CA PRO A 793 -13.28 -33.16 7.96
C PRO A 793 -13.98 -31.83 8.26
N ILE A 794 -15.28 -31.92 8.59
CA ILE A 794 -16.03 -30.80 9.17
C ILE A 794 -15.78 -30.79 10.68
N VAL A 795 -15.22 -29.68 11.18
CA VAL A 795 -14.77 -29.57 12.57
C VAL A 795 -15.53 -28.44 13.27
N ASP A 796 -16.46 -28.83 14.13
CA ASP A 796 -17.19 -27.94 15.02
C ASP A 796 -16.91 -28.39 16.46
N LEU A 797 -15.98 -27.69 17.12
CA LEU A 797 -15.52 -28.07 18.45
C LEU A 797 -16.58 -27.79 19.54
N GLY A 798 -17.62 -27.01 19.23
CA GLY A 798 -18.75 -26.72 20.12
C GLY A 798 -19.85 -27.78 20.13
N ARG A 799 -19.81 -28.77 19.23
CA ARG A 799 -20.78 -29.88 19.20
C ARG A 799 -20.47 -30.98 20.22
N PRO A 800 -21.44 -31.87 20.53
CA PRO A 800 -21.16 -33.08 21.30
C PRO A 800 -20.02 -33.92 20.70
N GLU A 801 -19.25 -34.62 21.56
CA GLU A 801 -18.09 -35.42 21.14
C GLU A 801 -18.45 -36.45 20.06
N ASP A 802 -19.62 -37.11 20.18
CA ASP A 802 -20.06 -38.14 19.23
C ASP A 802 -20.26 -37.59 17.81
N GLU A 803 -20.80 -36.38 17.68
CA GLU A 803 -20.96 -35.71 16.38
C GLU A 803 -19.59 -35.34 15.77
N GLN A 804 -18.66 -34.86 16.61
CA GLN A 804 -17.30 -34.54 16.17
C GLN A 804 -16.58 -35.80 15.68
N VAL A 805 -16.67 -36.91 16.43
CA VAL A 805 -16.08 -38.20 16.05
C VAL A 805 -16.67 -38.69 14.74
N ALA A 806 -18.00 -38.62 14.56
CA ALA A 806 -18.63 -39.04 13.31
C ALA A 806 -18.15 -38.20 12.11
N ALA A 807 -18.03 -36.89 12.25
CA ALA A 807 -17.56 -36.01 11.19
C ALA A 807 -16.07 -36.25 10.83
N LEU A 808 -15.23 -36.44 11.85
CA LEU A 808 -13.81 -36.77 11.66
C LEU A 808 -13.65 -38.15 10.99
N TRP A 809 -14.36 -39.16 11.49
CA TRP A 809 -14.28 -40.53 10.99
C TRP A 809 -14.70 -40.64 9.52
N ARG A 810 -15.72 -39.88 9.07
CA ARG A 810 -16.10 -39.84 7.63
C ARG A 810 -14.97 -39.39 6.71
N ALA A 811 -14.07 -38.53 7.19
CA ALA A 811 -12.98 -38.00 6.39
C ALA A 811 -11.71 -38.87 6.46
N VAL A 812 -11.43 -39.50 7.60
CA VAL A 812 -10.14 -40.19 7.83
C VAL A 812 -10.26 -41.70 8.01
N GLY A 813 -11.46 -42.23 8.21
CA GLY A 813 -11.71 -43.64 8.55
C GLY A 813 -11.22 -44.61 7.47
N GLU A 814 -11.63 -44.42 6.22
CA GLU A 814 -11.17 -45.25 5.10
C GLU A 814 -9.72 -44.93 4.70
N PRO A 815 -9.30 -43.66 4.51
CA PRO A 815 -7.93 -43.32 4.10
C PRO A 815 -6.85 -43.80 5.07
N LEU A 816 -7.13 -43.77 6.38
CA LEU A 816 -6.19 -44.15 7.44
C LEU A 816 -6.50 -45.52 8.06
N ARG A 817 -7.52 -46.23 7.56
CA ARG A 817 -8.00 -47.52 8.11
C ARG A 817 -8.29 -47.44 9.63
N ALA A 818 -8.92 -46.34 10.04
CA ALA A 818 -9.21 -46.03 11.43
C ALA A 818 -10.67 -46.34 11.80
N GLU A 819 -10.88 -47.04 12.91
CA GLU A 819 -12.20 -47.23 13.51
C GLU A 819 -12.66 -46.01 14.30
N ALA A 820 -13.98 -45.84 14.47
CA ALA A 820 -14.56 -44.72 15.22
C ALA A 820 -14.03 -44.63 16.66
N ALA A 821 -13.75 -45.76 17.31
CA ALA A 821 -13.15 -45.79 18.65
C ALA A 821 -11.72 -45.23 18.67
N ALA A 822 -10.91 -45.54 17.65
CA ALA A 822 -9.57 -44.99 17.50
C ALA A 822 -9.62 -43.47 17.23
N VAL A 823 -10.56 -43.01 16.38
CA VAL A 823 -10.80 -41.58 16.14
C VAL A 823 -11.19 -40.84 17.42
N ARG A 824 -12.03 -41.44 18.27
CA ARG A 824 -12.39 -40.88 19.58
C ARG A 824 -11.18 -40.75 20.51
N SER A 825 -10.37 -41.81 20.60
CA SER A 825 -9.14 -41.79 21.40
C SER A 825 -8.18 -40.70 20.91
N ALA A 826 -7.94 -40.64 19.60
CA ALA A 826 -7.10 -39.63 18.96
C ALA A 826 -7.61 -38.20 19.19
N LEU A 827 -8.93 -37.98 19.13
CA LEU A 827 -9.55 -36.68 19.42
C LEU A 827 -9.30 -36.23 20.86
N ARG A 828 -9.44 -37.12 21.84
CA ARG A 828 -9.17 -36.81 23.25
C ARG A 828 -7.69 -36.52 23.50
N ALA A 829 -6.79 -37.30 22.91
CA ALA A 829 -5.35 -37.06 22.98
C ALA A 829 -4.98 -35.70 22.36
N ALA A 830 -5.57 -35.36 21.21
CA ALA A 830 -5.37 -34.08 20.53
C ALA A 830 -5.83 -32.88 21.38
N ARG A 831 -6.98 -32.98 22.07
CA ARG A 831 -7.44 -31.95 23.03
C ARG A 831 -6.45 -31.76 24.16
N SER A 832 -6.01 -32.86 24.78
CA SER A 832 -5.03 -32.81 25.87
C SER A 832 -3.71 -32.15 25.43
N ALA A 833 -3.22 -32.48 24.23
CA ALA A 833 -2.02 -31.85 23.66
C ALA A 833 -2.19 -30.34 23.43
N GLN A 834 -3.36 -29.91 22.93
CA GLN A 834 -3.67 -28.50 22.72
C GLN A 834 -3.78 -27.73 24.05
N ASP A 835 -4.38 -28.33 25.07
CA ASP A 835 -4.50 -27.74 26.40
C ASP A 835 -3.14 -27.63 27.09
N ALA A 836 -2.28 -28.65 26.97
CA ALA A 836 -0.90 -28.62 27.47
C ALA A 836 -0.11 -27.46 26.84
N PHE A 837 -0.19 -27.29 25.51
CA PHE A 837 0.43 -26.16 24.81
C PHE A 837 -0.09 -24.80 25.29
N ARG A 838 -1.40 -24.68 25.54
CA ARG A 838 -2.00 -23.46 26.08
C ARG A 838 -1.47 -23.15 27.48
N GLN A 839 -1.39 -24.15 28.36
CA GLN A 839 -0.88 -23.97 29.73
C GLN A 839 0.60 -23.59 29.74
N GLU A 840 1.41 -24.20 28.88
CA GLU A 840 2.81 -23.85 28.72
C GLU A 840 2.96 -22.40 28.21
N SER A 841 2.17 -22.00 27.22
CA SER A 841 2.16 -20.61 26.70
C SER A 841 1.82 -19.60 27.78
N LEU A 842 0.82 -19.90 28.64
CA LEU A 842 0.46 -19.06 29.78
C LEU A 842 1.57 -19.03 30.85
N ALA A 843 2.25 -20.16 31.10
CA ALA A 843 3.36 -20.21 32.06
C ALA A 843 4.54 -19.34 31.58
N LEU A 844 4.89 -19.42 30.29
CA LEU A 844 5.90 -18.57 29.66
C LEU A 844 5.51 -17.09 29.72
N GLY A 845 4.22 -16.79 29.53
CA GLY A 845 3.68 -15.45 29.69
C GLY A 845 3.83 -14.90 31.10
N ARG A 846 3.44 -15.68 32.12
CA ARG A 846 3.62 -15.30 33.53
C ARG A 846 5.09 -15.03 33.88
N GLU A 847 6.01 -15.85 33.38
CA GLU A 847 7.45 -15.63 33.57
C GLU A 847 7.91 -14.30 32.93
N ALA A 848 7.48 -14.02 31.70
CA ALA A 848 7.82 -12.79 31.00
C ALA A 848 7.21 -11.55 31.69
N LEU A 849 5.97 -11.63 32.15
CA LEU A 849 5.29 -10.57 32.90
C LEU A 849 6.00 -10.27 34.23
N ALA A 850 6.43 -11.30 34.97
CA ALA A 850 7.18 -11.13 36.21
C ALA A 850 8.52 -10.42 35.98
N LYS A 851 9.22 -10.73 34.87
CA LYS A 851 10.45 -10.03 34.49
C LYS A 851 10.21 -8.57 34.10
N ILE A 852 9.15 -8.29 33.33
CA ILE A 852 8.73 -6.91 33.01
C ILE A 852 8.47 -6.11 34.28
N GLU A 853 7.81 -6.72 35.25
CA GLU A 853 7.51 -6.07 36.53
C GLU A 853 8.79 -5.83 37.36
N GLY A 854 9.63 -6.86 37.49
CA GLY A 854 10.85 -6.80 38.29
C GLY A 854 11.94 -5.86 37.74
N GLU A 855 12.02 -5.70 36.43
CA GLU A 855 13.03 -4.85 35.77
C GLU A 855 12.53 -3.44 35.46
N ASN A 856 11.28 -3.11 35.80
CA ASN A 856 10.64 -1.85 35.40
C ASN A 856 10.71 -1.59 33.88
N ALA A 857 10.63 -2.68 33.10
CA ALA A 857 10.73 -2.64 31.64
C ALA A 857 9.36 -2.44 30.99
N LEU A 858 9.35 -2.11 29.69
CA LEU A 858 8.14 -2.12 28.87
C LEU A 858 7.97 -3.49 28.20
N GLY A 859 6.73 -3.98 28.15
CA GLY A 859 6.35 -5.20 27.46
C GLY A 859 5.56 -4.91 26.20
N ILE A 860 5.88 -5.57 25.09
CA ILE A 860 5.18 -5.44 23.82
C ILE A 860 4.34 -6.69 23.57
N VAL A 861 3.04 -6.50 23.39
CA VAL A 861 2.07 -7.58 23.17
C VAL A 861 1.65 -7.57 21.71
N CYS A 862 1.93 -8.67 21.02
CA CYS A 862 1.51 -8.91 19.64
C CYS A 862 0.06 -9.42 19.60
N PHE A 863 -0.82 -8.63 18.99
CA PHE A 863 -2.25 -8.94 18.79
C PHE A 863 -2.51 -9.43 17.37
N GLY A 864 -3.43 -10.37 17.25
CA GLY A 864 -3.87 -10.92 15.99
C GLY A 864 -4.03 -12.43 16.06
N ARG A 865 -4.34 -13.02 14.91
CA ARG A 865 -4.50 -14.48 14.79
C ARG A 865 -3.12 -15.14 14.84
N PRO A 866 -2.98 -16.38 15.33
CA PRO A 866 -1.67 -17.04 15.45
C PRO A 866 -0.86 -17.00 14.14
N TYR A 867 -1.49 -17.31 13.01
CA TYR A 867 -0.84 -17.25 11.68
C TYR A 867 -0.55 -15.84 11.18
N ASN A 868 -1.06 -14.78 11.84
CA ASN A 868 -0.79 -13.38 11.52
C ASN A 868 0.18 -12.71 12.50
N THR A 869 0.47 -13.35 13.64
CA THR A 869 1.37 -12.77 14.66
C THR A 869 2.68 -13.53 14.76
N THR A 870 2.67 -14.82 14.42
CA THR A 870 3.78 -15.73 14.73
C THR A 870 4.41 -16.41 13.51
N ASP A 871 3.82 -16.23 12.34
CA ASP A 871 4.40 -16.71 11.08
C ASP A 871 5.46 -15.71 10.59
N PRO A 872 6.75 -16.09 10.52
CA PRO A 872 7.82 -15.16 10.16
C PRO A 872 7.74 -14.68 8.70
N GLY A 873 7.15 -15.48 7.80
CA GLY A 873 6.97 -15.11 6.39
C GLY A 873 5.85 -14.10 6.19
N LEU A 874 4.78 -14.18 7.00
CA LEU A 874 3.66 -13.23 6.93
C LEU A 874 3.92 -11.94 7.73
N THR A 875 4.75 -12.00 8.77
CA THR A 875 5.00 -10.87 9.69
C THR A 875 6.35 -10.18 9.47
N LEU A 876 7.13 -10.61 8.47
CA LEU A 876 8.49 -10.14 8.21
C LEU A 876 9.42 -10.27 9.44
N ASP A 877 9.09 -11.22 10.31
CA ASP A 877 9.76 -11.52 11.58
C ASP A 877 9.92 -10.28 12.50
N LEU A 878 8.97 -9.34 12.42
CA LEU A 878 8.98 -8.11 13.22
C LEU A 878 8.99 -8.35 14.73
N PRO A 879 8.29 -9.36 15.29
CA PRO A 879 8.40 -9.67 16.73
C PRO A 879 9.85 -9.93 17.18
N ARG A 880 10.65 -10.64 16.39
CA ARG A 880 12.08 -10.85 16.71
C ARG A 880 12.85 -9.54 16.66
N LYS A 881 12.61 -8.70 15.65
CA LYS A 881 13.27 -7.40 15.49
C LYS A 881 12.96 -6.45 16.65
N VAL A 882 11.72 -6.44 17.16
CA VAL A 882 11.35 -5.70 18.37
C VAL A 882 12.12 -6.20 19.60
N ALA A 883 12.29 -7.52 19.72
CA ALA A 883 13.08 -8.08 20.82
C ALA A 883 14.56 -7.72 20.73
N GLU A 884 15.14 -7.64 19.52
CA GLU A 884 16.51 -7.16 19.28
C GLU A 884 16.70 -5.68 19.64
N MET A 885 15.63 -4.89 19.69
CA MET A 885 15.65 -3.50 20.18
C MET A 885 15.62 -3.42 21.72
N GLY A 886 15.61 -4.56 22.42
CA GLY A 886 15.65 -4.64 23.89
C GLY A 886 14.29 -4.76 24.57
N TYR A 887 13.20 -4.91 23.81
CA TYR A 887 11.84 -4.99 24.38
C TYR A 887 11.40 -6.44 24.56
N ARG A 888 10.76 -6.76 25.68
CA ARG A 888 10.18 -8.09 25.91
C ARG A 888 8.92 -8.26 25.09
N VAL A 889 8.89 -9.29 24.25
CA VAL A 889 7.76 -9.56 23.35
C VAL A 889 6.90 -10.71 23.88
N LEU A 890 5.60 -10.48 23.94
CA LEU A 890 4.58 -11.48 24.29
C LEU A 890 3.55 -11.57 23.16
N PHE A 891 2.87 -12.70 23.09
CA PHE A 891 1.71 -12.89 22.23
C PHE A 891 0.44 -12.89 23.08
N GLN A 892 -0.68 -12.47 22.49
CA GLN A 892 -1.93 -12.37 23.25
C GLN A 892 -2.31 -13.66 24.00
N ASP A 893 -2.04 -14.84 23.44
CA ASP A 893 -2.36 -16.14 24.05
C ASP A 893 -1.46 -16.53 25.23
N MET A 894 -0.47 -15.70 25.56
CA MET A 894 0.37 -15.82 26.74
C MET A 894 -0.17 -14.99 27.92
N LEU A 895 -1.17 -14.14 27.70
CA LEU A 895 -1.73 -13.28 28.73
C LEU A 895 -2.84 -13.98 29.54
N PRO A 896 -2.92 -13.76 30.86
CA PRO A 896 -3.93 -14.37 31.72
C PRO A 896 -5.23 -13.53 31.74
N PHE A 897 -5.89 -13.37 30.59
CA PHE A 897 -7.18 -12.66 30.50
C PHE A 897 -8.39 -13.61 30.64
N ASP A 898 -9.54 -13.08 31.05
CA ASP A 898 -10.83 -13.77 31.04
C ASP A 898 -11.73 -13.24 29.92
N LEU A 899 -12.42 -14.13 29.20
CA LEU A 899 -13.41 -13.72 28.21
C LEU A 899 -14.64 -13.06 28.85
N GLN A 900 -14.92 -13.32 30.12
CA GLN A 900 -16.02 -12.66 30.85
C GLN A 900 -15.82 -11.14 30.97
N ASP A 901 -14.58 -10.64 30.91
CA ASP A 901 -14.27 -9.21 30.99
C ASP A 901 -14.89 -8.38 29.86
N ILE A 902 -15.12 -9.01 28.69
CA ILE A 902 -15.67 -8.32 27.50
C ILE A 902 -17.15 -8.63 27.26
N LEU A 903 -17.74 -9.56 28.00
CA LEU A 903 -19.11 -10.01 27.80
C LEU A 903 -20.15 -8.87 27.83
N PRO A 904 -20.09 -7.89 28.77
CA PRO A 904 -21.10 -6.83 28.84
C PRO A 904 -21.17 -5.93 27.61
N ALA A 905 -20.03 -5.68 26.96
CA ALA A 905 -19.94 -4.77 25.82
C ALA A 905 -19.92 -5.51 24.47
N TYR A 906 -19.42 -6.75 24.44
CA TYR A 906 -19.09 -7.46 23.21
C TYR A 906 -19.59 -8.92 23.21
N GLY A 907 -20.66 -9.23 23.95
CA GLY A 907 -21.23 -10.58 24.02
C GLY A 907 -21.72 -11.15 22.68
N ASN A 908 -21.99 -10.29 21.70
CA ASN A 908 -22.34 -10.66 20.32
C ASN A 908 -21.12 -10.75 19.37
N MET A 909 -19.89 -10.71 19.89
CA MET A 909 -18.68 -10.83 19.07
C MET A 909 -18.61 -12.21 18.41
N TYR A 910 -19.05 -12.28 17.15
CA TYR A 910 -19.21 -13.51 16.38
C TYR A 910 -17.91 -14.32 16.17
N TRP A 911 -16.77 -13.64 16.11
CA TRP A 911 -15.49 -14.27 15.77
C TRP A 911 -14.74 -14.79 17.00
N HIS A 912 -14.33 -16.06 16.98
CA HIS A 912 -13.52 -16.69 18.05
C HIS A 912 -12.26 -15.88 18.39
N TYR A 913 -11.46 -15.56 17.38
CA TYR A 913 -10.25 -14.76 17.61
C TYR A 913 -10.58 -13.31 17.99
N GLY A 914 -11.74 -12.78 17.56
CA GLY A 914 -12.21 -11.46 17.98
C GLY A 914 -12.41 -11.39 19.49
N GLN A 915 -13.08 -12.37 20.08
CA GLN A 915 -13.27 -12.45 21.54
C GLN A 915 -11.93 -12.45 22.30
N LYS A 916 -10.99 -13.30 21.88
CA LYS A 916 -9.66 -13.37 22.50
C LYS A 916 -8.85 -12.08 22.34
N ILE A 917 -8.92 -11.46 21.16
CA ILE A 917 -8.23 -10.19 20.89
C ILE A 917 -8.77 -9.09 21.81
N LEU A 918 -10.09 -8.94 21.93
CA LEU A 918 -10.69 -7.89 22.75
C LEU A 918 -10.46 -8.13 24.25
N ALA A 919 -10.53 -9.37 24.72
CA ALA A 919 -10.22 -9.67 26.13
C ALA A 919 -8.75 -9.41 26.49
N ALA A 920 -7.83 -9.78 25.61
CA ALA A 920 -6.42 -9.41 25.75
C ALA A 920 -6.21 -7.89 25.69
N ALA A 921 -7.01 -7.16 24.89
CA ALA A 921 -6.92 -5.72 24.77
C ALA A 921 -7.35 -5.02 26.07
N GLU A 922 -8.43 -5.48 26.70
CA GLU A 922 -8.85 -5.02 28.04
C GLU A 922 -7.75 -5.23 29.08
N TYR A 923 -7.12 -6.42 29.09
CA TYR A 923 -6.00 -6.72 29.97
C TYR A 923 -4.83 -5.76 29.76
N VAL A 924 -4.43 -5.55 28.51
CA VAL A 924 -3.34 -4.63 28.16
C VAL A 924 -3.71 -3.18 28.49
N ALA A 925 -4.94 -2.74 28.22
CA ALA A 925 -5.40 -1.38 28.49
C ALA A 925 -5.28 -0.99 29.97
N ARG A 926 -5.50 -1.95 30.89
CA ARG A 926 -5.40 -1.74 32.35
C ARG A 926 -3.96 -1.71 32.87
N SER A 927 -3.02 -2.37 32.19
CA SER A 927 -1.61 -2.40 32.62
C SER A 927 -0.94 -1.03 32.41
N PRO A 928 -0.01 -0.58 33.27
CA PRO A 928 0.81 0.58 32.94
C PRO A 928 2.00 0.29 32.01
N ARG A 929 2.42 -0.98 31.87
CA ARG A 929 3.71 -1.35 31.24
C ARG A 929 3.60 -2.18 29.97
N LEU A 930 2.42 -2.71 29.65
CA LEU A 930 2.19 -3.50 28.44
C LEU A 930 1.67 -2.62 27.31
N PHE A 931 2.15 -2.76 26.08
CA PHE A 931 1.66 -1.98 24.93
C PHE A 931 1.33 -2.90 23.75
N GLY A 932 0.27 -2.58 23.02
CA GLY A 932 -0.24 -3.42 21.95
C GLY A 932 0.34 -3.10 20.57
N VAL A 933 0.82 -4.12 19.88
CA VAL A 933 1.11 -4.08 18.44
C VAL A 933 0.19 -5.08 17.74
N TYR A 934 -0.78 -4.56 16.99
CA TYR A 934 -1.78 -5.34 16.26
C TYR A 934 -1.30 -5.67 14.85
N PHE A 935 -1.27 -6.95 14.52
CA PHE A 935 -0.90 -7.46 13.20
C PHE A 935 -2.15 -7.91 12.42
N THR A 936 -2.42 -7.27 11.29
CA THR A 936 -3.53 -7.59 10.39
C THR A 936 -3.04 -7.73 8.95
N ASN A 937 -3.92 -8.18 8.04
CA ASN A 937 -3.62 -8.31 6.63
C ASN A 937 -4.65 -7.56 5.78
N PHE A 938 -4.23 -7.08 4.61
CA PHE A 938 -5.12 -6.55 3.59
C PHE A 938 -6.16 -7.61 3.20
N MET A 939 -7.39 -7.16 2.88
CA MET A 939 -8.56 -8.01 2.65
C MET A 939 -8.99 -8.91 3.84
N CYS A 940 -8.56 -8.60 5.07
CA CYS A 940 -9.06 -9.31 6.25
C CYS A 940 -10.48 -8.84 6.62
N GLY A 941 -11.49 -9.61 6.20
CA GLY A 941 -12.91 -9.34 6.51
C GLY A 941 -13.20 -9.19 8.02
N PRO A 942 -12.81 -10.15 8.88
CA PRO A 942 -13.06 -10.04 10.32
C PRO A 942 -12.44 -8.80 10.99
N ASP A 943 -11.21 -8.46 10.62
CA ASP A 943 -10.48 -7.35 11.24
C ASP A 943 -11.05 -5.98 10.83
N SER A 944 -11.85 -5.91 9.74
CA SER A 944 -12.57 -4.69 9.37
C SER A 944 -13.52 -4.18 10.47
N TYR A 945 -13.94 -5.05 11.40
CA TYR A 945 -14.75 -4.71 12.58
C TYR A 945 -13.95 -4.82 13.88
N ILE A 946 -13.17 -5.89 14.07
CA ILE A 946 -12.45 -6.15 15.33
C ILE A 946 -11.46 -5.03 15.65
N LEU A 947 -10.81 -4.48 14.62
CA LEU A 947 -9.84 -3.41 14.82
C LEU A 947 -10.50 -2.16 15.42
N THR A 948 -11.72 -1.81 15.00
CA THR A 948 -12.47 -0.68 15.56
C THR A 948 -12.70 -0.83 17.06
N TYR A 949 -13.16 -2.01 17.51
CA TYR A 949 -13.36 -2.29 18.93
C TYR A 949 -12.05 -2.33 19.72
N PHE A 950 -10.98 -2.87 19.13
CA PHE A 950 -9.65 -2.82 19.73
C PHE A 950 -9.19 -1.37 19.98
N LYS A 951 -9.36 -0.50 18.98
CA LYS A 951 -9.02 0.93 19.07
C LYS A 951 -9.87 1.62 20.13
N GLU A 952 -11.16 1.29 20.22
CA GLU A 952 -12.08 1.84 21.22
C GLU A 952 -11.62 1.47 22.64
N ILE A 953 -11.27 0.21 22.89
CA ILE A 953 -10.77 -0.25 24.20
C ILE A 953 -9.51 0.51 24.61
N MET A 954 -8.54 0.65 23.71
CA MET A 954 -7.31 1.40 23.99
C MET A 954 -7.57 2.91 24.16
N GLY A 955 -8.51 3.45 23.39
CA GLY A 955 -8.91 4.86 23.45
C GLY A 955 -9.54 5.25 24.77
N ARG A 956 -10.34 4.36 25.40
CA ARG A 956 -10.96 4.60 26.72
C ARG A 956 -9.94 4.90 27.82
N THR A 957 -8.74 4.34 27.73
CA THR A 957 -7.65 4.57 28.70
C THR A 957 -6.59 5.55 28.18
N GLY A 958 -6.81 6.16 27.01
CA GLY A 958 -5.84 7.03 26.34
C GLY A 958 -4.52 6.33 26.02
N LYS A 959 -4.53 4.99 25.92
CA LYS A 959 -3.31 4.19 25.83
C LYS A 959 -2.84 4.06 24.38
N PRO A 960 -1.57 4.36 24.08
CA PRO A 960 -1.07 4.22 22.72
C PRO A 960 -0.92 2.76 22.31
N TYR A 961 -1.07 2.52 21.02
CA TYR A 961 -0.94 1.23 20.37
C TYR A 961 -0.44 1.42 18.94
N LEU A 962 0.03 0.34 18.33
CA LEU A 962 0.41 0.31 16.92
C LEU A 962 -0.44 -0.72 16.18
N CYS A 963 -0.91 -0.39 14.98
CA CYS A 963 -1.56 -1.34 14.09
C CYS A 963 -0.78 -1.44 12.78
N LEU A 964 -0.32 -2.63 12.43
CA LEU A 964 0.43 -2.95 11.21
C LEU A 964 -0.43 -3.85 10.31
N GLN A 965 -0.65 -3.41 9.07
CA GLN A 965 -1.36 -4.16 8.06
C GLN A 965 -0.37 -4.63 6.98
N PHE A 966 -0.31 -5.94 6.76
CA PHE A 966 0.50 -6.55 5.71
C PHE A 966 -0.34 -6.82 4.45
N ASP A 967 0.25 -6.66 3.28
CA ASP A 967 -0.38 -6.83 1.96
C ASP A 967 0.23 -8.02 1.17
N GLY A 968 1.15 -8.77 1.79
CA GLY A 968 1.87 -9.88 1.16
C GLY A 968 2.94 -9.43 0.16
N HIS A 969 3.22 -8.13 0.05
CA HIS A 969 4.26 -7.58 -0.81
C HIS A 969 5.21 -6.73 0.05
N GLY A 970 6.51 -6.72 -0.27
CA GLY A 970 7.36 -5.61 0.13
C GLY A 970 8.16 -5.72 1.43
N ALA A 971 9.08 -4.75 1.51
CA ALA A 971 10.22 -4.64 2.42
C ALA A 971 9.83 -4.20 3.85
N ASP A 972 10.68 -4.54 4.80
CA ASP A 972 10.50 -4.34 6.24
C ASP A 972 10.76 -2.91 6.74
N ALA A 973 11.44 -2.07 5.94
CA ALA A 973 11.91 -0.74 6.37
C ALA A 973 10.77 0.22 6.81
N GLY A 974 9.64 0.22 6.09
CA GLY A 974 8.48 1.04 6.44
C GLY A 974 7.85 0.62 7.78
N TYR A 975 7.72 -0.69 8.02
CA TYR A 975 7.20 -1.23 9.28
C TYR A 975 8.12 -0.96 10.46
N LEU A 976 9.44 -1.05 10.27
CA LEU A 976 10.41 -0.75 11.33
C LEU A 976 10.34 0.71 11.78
N THR A 977 10.20 1.66 10.85
CA THR A 977 10.05 3.08 11.22
C THR A 977 8.78 3.31 12.05
N ARG A 978 7.68 2.63 11.72
CA ARG A 978 6.42 2.67 12.48
C ARG A 978 6.58 2.08 13.89
N ILE A 979 7.31 0.98 14.00
CA ILE A 979 7.64 0.35 15.29
C ILE A 979 8.50 1.29 16.14
N GLU A 980 9.57 1.86 15.59
CA GLU A 980 10.44 2.82 16.30
C GLU A 980 9.61 3.98 16.88
N ALA A 981 8.74 4.60 16.07
CA ALA A 981 7.89 5.69 16.50
C ALA A 981 6.88 5.27 17.59
N ALA A 982 6.29 4.08 17.49
CA ALA A 982 5.37 3.56 18.49
C ALA A 982 6.08 3.29 19.82
N LEU A 983 7.28 2.68 19.78
CA LEU A 983 8.08 2.39 20.98
C LEU A 983 8.46 3.68 21.72
N GLU A 984 8.82 4.75 20.99
CA GLU A 984 9.04 6.07 21.59
C GLU A 984 7.76 6.63 22.24
N SER A 985 6.62 6.52 21.56
CA SER A 985 5.32 6.94 22.11
C SER A 985 4.96 6.16 23.38
N PHE A 986 5.26 4.86 23.43
CA PHE A 986 5.04 4.00 24.59
C PHE A 986 5.91 4.43 25.77
N HIS A 987 7.19 4.76 25.52
CA HIS A 987 8.08 5.31 26.53
C HIS A 987 7.61 6.65 27.07
N SER A 988 7.25 7.59 26.19
CA SER A 988 6.74 8.90 26.58
C SER A 988 5.48 8.76 27.44
N TRP A 989 4.50 7.97 26.99
CA TRP A 989 3.27 7.73 27.73
C TRP A 989 3.49 7.06 29.09
N SER A 990 4.45 6.12 29.19
CA SER A 990 4.80 5.47 30.46
C SER A 990 5.38 6.42 31.51
N ARG A 991 5.92 7.57 31.08
CA ARG A 991 6.50 8.61 31.95
C ARG A 991 5.49 9.68 32.37
N ILE A 992 4.28 9.69 31.79
CA ILE A 992 3.26 10.68 32.11
C ILE A 992 2.72 10.39 33.53
N PRO A 993 2.78 11.36 34.46
CA PRO A 993 2.21 11.20 35.79
C PRO A 993 0.71 10.95 35.68
N ARG A 994 0.24 9.79 36.13
CA ARG A 994 -1.21 9.53 36.17
C ARG A 994 -1.80 10.12 37.45
N PRO A 995 -2.92 10.85 37.38
CA PRO A 995 -3.66 11.19 38.58
C PRO A 995 -4.00 9.89 39.32
N ALA A 996 -3.73 9.85 40.62
CA ALA A 996 -4.09 8.72 41.45
C ALA A 996 -5.63 8.56 41.41
N GLY A 997 -6.07 7.45 40.79
CA GLY A 997 -7.43 6.88 40.77
C GLY A 997 -8.63 7.82 40.91
N LYS A 998 -9.45 7.89 39.86
CA LYS A 998 -10.91 7.94 40.02
C LYS A 998 -11.49 6.60 39.62
#